data_AF-A0A0P4WGD8-F1
#
_entry.id   AF-A0A0P4WGD8-F1
#
_cell.length_a   1.000
_cell.length_b   1.000
_cell.length_c   1.000
_cell.angle_alpha   90.00
_cell.angle_beta   90.00
_cell.angle_gamma   90.00
#
_symmetry.space_group_name_H-M   'P 1'
#
loop_
_entity.id
_entity.type
_entity.pdbx_description
1 polymer ?
#
loop_
_entity_poly.entity_id
_entity_poly.type
_entity_poly.pdbx_seq_one_letter_code
_entity_poly.pdbx_strand_id
1 'polypeptide(L)'
;MCHTPLSQVILKTKVLDMGEPHSILALALDPPDMGDICRTILILKQMGALSVTAGGCRSHLDGDMTYLGKVIVHLPIDPHLAKLIVMGHILGCLRECVIIAASLSLKSFHARPFQDELNAFLSKVSWAYGSFSDCLAVLNTYDVWQNMQSRGEFLLPGGKAEKEWAKHSYVQLGTLQDVHKLVEDLTDRLKRLKIVIQAHQSTPRKDQTLILKMCMAAAFFPHYYRRTVPEDYQREVCRELTGHDPFRTVILSGLPAATNIIYDQQIRNLFKECSQNLVISYEGAKAYIQFPNLDGSCVKEEHFQSIPGGCPTTMHLALKMRQVPRISQNLYITLISPEESERQLQGILGHSSGQNSPTQVLDYRSSKPPRQTLTNLSVRVTQPTSNSLKPPELPSARNHTWGAYVTHVVSAGHFWVISSDVSNINNLKYMEEIIMASVQEFSPVSLAVVTPGCVCLAPFTDVQGMQAYYRARVEDVFSSQDEKLKALVFFVDYGNTEIVDASDLRLLPRRLREVNMLAVECMLAEVKPVAKYSDGSWGPDATKWLQKYALNKSFTIQIYSVVSGMLRVNLLGKEGGRFISINQKLISLGFAVKAEEFYLSKQNHELRAIYSSETEAPDHDETITTSALSSCSFNHFRDHSACSTKVKLRGPDSPLLLRFVALTPSGSSKLVKVETSSVNSTALDLEPQNPHERLLVAGNVTLNPSGSTATLHNTTLMPSIPGILPICILLFCPVAEMRVNKTGTHYTGVLVGLGCDERTGHVIYPADDIEVAFDIDVTQEDLMLINKIRFLLNVVLEEAEYIPGATLISTQKNLRQLILRLLDEKRGYKEPEPYPFPYCWNKVSQEDLLYPEVGGALDDIEKSAFPLHRGICLRSHIMKSS
;
A
#
# COMPACT_ATOMS: atom_id res chain seq x y z
N MET A 1 -26.53 -3.99 -35.42
CA MET A 1 -25.28 -4.40 -34.72
C MET A 1 -24.74 -3.34 -33.77
N CYS A 2 -25.10 -2.05 -33.89
CA CYS A 2 -24.53 -0.93 -33.13
C CYS A 2 -24.73 -0.91 -31.59
N HIS A 3 -25.39 -1.90 -30.99
CA HIS A 3 -25.65 -1.97 -29.54
C HIS A 3 -25.06 -3.20 -28.85
N THR A 4 -24.43 -4.13 -29.59
CA THR A 4 -23.80 -5.33 -29.00
C THR A 4 -22.28 -5.20 -29.07
N PRO A 5 -21.53 -5.50 -28.00
CA PRO A 5 -20.06 -5.47 -28.03
C PRO A 5 -19.51 -6.34 -29.16
N LEU A 6 -18.58 -5.80 -29.94
CA LEU A 6 -18.02 -6.46 -31.12
C LEU A 6 -17.33 -7.79 -30.76
N SER A 7 -16.74 -7.88 -29.57
CA SER A 7 -16.14 -9.10 -29.03
C SER A 7 -17.12 -10.27 -28.95
N GLN A 8 -18.34 -10.02 -28.48
CA GLN A 8 -19.42 -11.02 -28.40
C GLN A 8 -19.90 -11.44 -29.79
N VAL A 9 -19.97 -10.50 -30.74
CA VAL A 9 -20.37 -10.81 -32.13
C VAL A 9 -19.33 -11.71 -32.79
N ILE A 10 -18.04 -11.37 -32.69
CA ILE A 10 -16.93 -12.14 -33.26
C ILE A 10 -16.85 -13.55 -32.66
N LEU A 11 -17.01 -13.68 -31.33
CA LEU A 11 -17.01 -15.01 -30.72
C LEU A 11 -18.22 -15.84 -31.20
N LYS A 12 -19.40 -15.25 -31.36
CA LYS A 12 -20.57 -15.95 -31.88
C LYS A 12 -20.40 -16.40 -33.33
N THR A 13 -19.79 -15.59 -34.20
CA THR A 13 -19.54 -16.01 -35.60
C THR A 13 -18.61 -17.22 -35.66
N LYS A 14 -17.61 -17.29 -34.77
CA LYS A 14 -16.71 -18.45 -34.66
C LYS A 14 -17.40 -19.69 -34.06
N VAL A 15 -18.30 -19.52 -33.09
CA VAL A 15 -19.10 -20.64 -32.53
C VAL A 15 -20.03 -21.24 -33.59
N LEU A 16 -20.57 -20.42 -34.49
CA LEU A 16 -21.47 -20.84 -35.57
C LEU A 16 -20.73 -21.33 -36.82
N ASP A 17 -19.40 -21.39 -36.79
CA ASP A 17 -18.52 -21.80 -37.91
C ASP A 17 -18.83 -21.07 -39.24
N MET A 18 -19.08 -19.76 -39.14
CA MET A 18 -19.49 -18.95 -40.30
C MET A 18 -18.32 -18.55 -41.22
N GLY A 19 -17.09 -18.93 -40.89
CA GLY A 19 -15.85 -18.51 -41.55
C GLY A 19 -15.10 -17.37 -40.83
N GLU A 20 -14.28 -16.63 -41.58
CA GLU A 20 -13.46 -15.53 -41.05
C GLU A 20 -14.34 -14.35 -40.59
N PRO A 21 -14.26 -13.92 -39.31
CA PRO A 21 -15.09 -12.83 -38.78
C PRO A 21 -14.96 -11.53 -39.57
N HIS A 22 -13.75 -11.20 -40.01
CA HIS A 22 -13.47 -10.02 -40.83
C HIS A 22 -14.30 -10.02 -42.12
N SER A 23 -14.31 -11.14 -42.85
CA SER A 23 -15.02 -11.27 -44.13
C SER A 23 -16.54 -11.27 -43.96
N ILE A 24 -17.07 -11.89 -42.90
CA ILE A 24 -18.53 -11.96 -42.66
C ILE A 24 -19.08 -10.61 -42.20
N LEU A 25 -18.40 -9.93 -41.27
CA LEU A 25 -18.88 -8.68 -40.70
C LEU A 25 -18.80 -7.53 -41.70
N ALA A 26 -17.90 -7.61 -42.69
CA ALA A 26 -17.87 -6.71 -43.83
C ALA A 26 -19.12 -6.82 -44.72
N LEU A 27 -19.83 -7.95 -44.69
CA LEU A 27 -21.07 -8.19 -45.45
C LEU A 27 -22.34 -7.80 -44.68
N ALA A 28 -22.22 -7.28 -43.45
CA ALA A 28 -23.37 -6.83 -42.67
C ALA A 28 -24.04 -5.62 -43.33
N LEU A 29 -25.35 -5.42 -43.06
CA LEU A 29 -26.13 -4.29 -43.60
C LEU A 29 -25.48 -2.93 -43.26
N ASP A 30 -25.00 -2.79 -42.03
CA ASP A 30 -24.17 -1.68 -41.55
C ASP A 30 -22.90 -2.29 -40.94
N PRO A 31 -21.80 -2.40 -41.70
CA PRO A 31 -20.58 -3.04 -41.23
C PRO A 31 -19.86 -2.16 -40.18
N PRO A 32 -19.29 -2.76 -39.11
CA PRO A 32 -18.39 -2.05 -38.21
C PRO A 32 -17.12 -1.54 -38.92
N ASP A 33 -16.41 -0.60 -38.30
CA ASP A 33 -15.09 -0.19 -38.78
C ASP A 33 -14.14 -1.40 -38.84
N MET A 34 -13.43 -1.54 -39.97
CA MET A 34 -12.52 -2.67 -40.17
C MET A 34 -11.36 -2.65 -39.16
N GLY A 35 -10.92 -1.45 -38.76
CA GLY A 35 -9.93 -1.27 -37.71
C GLY A 35 -10.43 -1.77 -36.35
N ASP A 36 -11.69 -1.49 -36.00
CA ASP A 36 -12.32 -1.98 -34.77
C ASP A 36 -12.45 -3.51 -34.76
N ILE A 37 -12.80 -4.11 -35.90
CA ILE A 37 -12.85 -5.58 -36.05
C ILE A 37 -11.45 -6.15 -35.80
N CYS A 38 -10.43 -5.65 -36.49
CA CYS A 38 -9.04 -6.10 -36.32
C CYS A 38 -8.57 -5.97 -34.86
N ARG A 39 -8.74 -4.79 -34.25
CA ARG A 39 -8.39 -4.54 -32.85
C ARG A 39 -9.09 -5.51 -31.90
N THR A 40 -10.38 -5.77 -32.13
CA THR A 40 -11.15 -6.69 -31.29
C THR A 40 -10.64 -8.12 -31.41
N ILE A 41 -10.28 -8.58 -32.61
CA ILE A 41 -9.68 -9.92 -32.83
C ILE A 41 -8.34 -10.02 -32.10
N LEU A 42 -7.49 -9.00 -32.19
CA LEU A 42 -6.21 -8.95 -31.49
C LEU A 42 -6.38 -9.00 -29.96
N ILE A 43 -7.34 -8.25 -29.40
CA ILE A 43 -7.68 -8.30 -27.97
C ILE A 43 -8.17 -9.70 -27.57
N LEU A 44 -9.05 -10.32 -28.36
CA LEU A 44 -9.55 -11.68 -28.11
C LEU A 44 -8.41 -12.72 -28.12
N LYS A 45 -7.42 -12.56 -28.99
CA LYS A 45 -6.20 -13.38 -29.01
C LYS A 45 -5.33 -13.15 -27.78
N GLN A 46 -5.12 -11.89 -27.40
CA GLN A 46 -4.30 -11.53 -26.26
C GLN A 46 -4.87 -12.05 -24.93
N MET A 47 -6.20 -12.12 -24.82
CA MET A 47 -6.89 -12.73 -23.70
C MET A 47 -6.83 -14.27 -23.71
N GLY A 48 -6.53 -14.90 -24.85
CA GLY A 48 -6.59 -16.35 -25.03
C GLY A 48 -7.99 -16.89 -25.35
N ALA A 49 -8.95 -16.03 -25.70
CA ALA A 49 -10.28 -16.45 -26.16
C ALA A 49 -10.24 -16.98 -27.60
N LEU A 50 -9.33 -16.44 -28.41
CA LEU A 50 -8.92 -16.98 -29.70
C LEU A 50 -7.45 -17.38 -29.62
N SER A 51 -7.06 -18.43 -30.34
CA SER A 51 -5.66 -18.79 -30.54
C SER A 51 -4.96 -17.74 -31.40
N VAL A 52 -3.64 -17.62 -31.22
CA VAL A 52 -2.77 -16.81 -32.10
C VAL A 52 -2.73 -17.41 -33.52
N THR A 53 -2.98 -18.71 -33.65
CA THR A 53 -3.05 -19.46 -34.90
C THR A 53 -4.49 -19.63 -35.39
N ALA A 54 -4.68 -19.68 -36.71
CA ALA A 54 -5.90 -20.06 -37.39
C ALA A 54 -5.54 -21.15 -38.41
N GLY A 55 -6.09 -22.36 -38.26
CA GLY A 55 -5.74 -23.49 -39.12
C GLY A 55 -4.24 -23.84 -39.11
N GLY A 56 -3.58 -23.63 -37.95
CA GLY A 56 -2.15 -23.89 -37.76
C GLY A 56 -1.20 -22.78 -38.22
N CYS A 57 -1.70 -21.71 -38.86
CA CYS A 57 -0.87 -20.56 -39.28
C CYS A 57 -1.19 -19.33 -38.41
N ARG A 58 -0.18 -18.56 -38.00
CA ARG A 58 -0.41 -17.28 -37.32
C ARG A 58 -1.09 -16.29 -38.27
N SER A 59 -2.23 -15.74 -37.85
CA SER A 59 -3.00 -14.79 -38.64
C SER A 59 -3.20 -13.50 -37.86
N HIS A 60 -3.27 -12.37 -38.55
CA HIS A 60 -3.66 -11.10 -37.94
C HIS A 60 -5.19 -10.98 -37.82
N LEU A 61 -5.92 -11.50 -38.80
CA LEU A 61 -7.37 -11.26 -38.99
C LEU A 61 -8.26 -12.41 -38.52
N ASP A 62 -7.70 -13.55 -38.12
CA ASP A 62 -8.48 -14.69 -37.61
C ASP A 62 -7.72 -15.47 -36.52
N GLY A 63 -8.42 -16.28 -35.73
CA GLY A 63 -7.86 -17.19 -34.73
C GLY A 63 -8.81 -18.35 -34.43
N ASP A 64 -8.24 -19.50 -34.05
CA ASP A 64 -9.03 -20.68 -33.68
C ASP A 64 -9.72 -20.46 -32.32
N MET A 65 -10.96 -20.95 -32.18
CA MET A 65 -11.74 -20.79 -30.94
C MET A 65 -11.17 -21.69 -29.83
N THR A 66 -10.75 -21.10 -28.70
CA THR A 66 -10.27 -21.86 -27.54
C THR A 66 -11.44 -22.27 -26.62
N TYR A 67 -11.21 -23.17 -25.66
CA TYR A 67 -12.21 -23.48 -24.64
C TYR A 67 -12.59 -22.24 -23.81
N LEU A 68 -11.62 -21.39 -23.48
CA LEU A 68 -11.87 -20.11 -22.81
C LEU A 68 -12.85 -19.24 -23.63
N GLY A 69 -12.65 -19.14 -24.95
CA GLY A 69 -13.57 -18.41 -25.83
C GLY A 69 -14.99 -18.99 -25.84
N LYS A 70 -15.12 -20.34 -25.83
CA LYS A 70 -16.41 -21.03 -25.72
C LYS A 70 -17.15 -20.73 -24.41
N VAL A 71 -16.44 -20.51 -23.31
CA VAL A 71 -17.08 -20.10 -22.04
C VAL A 71 -17.48 -18.62 -22.09
N ILE A 72 -16.57 -17.73 -22.54
CA ILE A 72 -16.79 -16.28 -22.55
C ILE A 72 -18.04 -15.88 -23.36
N VAL A 73 -18.29 -16.53 -24.51
CA VAL A 73 -19.44 -16.21 -25.38
C VAL A 73 -20.82 -16.44 -24.71
N HIS A 74 -20.87 -17.24 -23.64
CA HIS A 74 -22.11 -17.54 -22.89
C HIS A 74 -22.37 -16.58 -21.72
N LEU A 75 -21.40 -15.74 -21.37
CA LEU A 75 -21.47 -14.81 -20.25
C LEU A 75 -21.75 -13.38 -20.73
N PRO A 76 -22.80 -12.70 -20.23
CA PRO A 76 -23.23 -11.38 -20.71
C PRO A 76 -22.42 -10.23 -20.07
N ILE A 77 -21.10 -10.36 -20.00
CA ILE A 77 -20.20 -9.40 -19.35
C ILE A 77 -18.97 -9.13 -20.23
N ASP A 78 -18.16 -8.15 -19.80
CA ASP A 78 -16.89 -7.86 -20.46
C ASP A 78 -15.99 -9.13 -20.51
N PRO A 79 -15.33 -9.40 -21.65
CA PRO A 79 -14.53 -10.61 -21.79
C PRO A 79 -13.37 -10.77 -20.78
N HIS A 80 -12.76 -9.68 -20.30
CA HIS A 80 -11.76 -9.77 -19.23
C HIS A 80 -12.39 -10.20 -17.90
N LEU A 81 -13.60 -9.72 -17.59
CA LEU A 81 -14.34 -10.14 -16.40
C LEU A 81 -14.81 -11.60 -16.51
N ALA A 82 -15.19 -12.04 -17.71
CA ALA A 82 -15.46 -13.46 -17.98
C ALA A 82 -14.20 -14.33 -17.79
N LYS A 83 -13.03 -13.87 -18.28
CA LYS A 83 -11.74 -14.53 -18.02
C LYS A 83 -11.41 -14.58 -16.52
N LEU A 84 -11.74 -13.55 -15.75
CA LEU A 84 -11.58 -13.56 -14.28
C LEU A 84 -12.38 -14.68 -13.62
N ILE A 85 -13.64 -14.88 -14.03
CA ILE A 85 -14.48 -15.99 -13.54
C ILE A 85 -13.84 -17.35 -13.85
N VAL A 86 -13.36 -17.53 -15.09
CA VAL A 86 -12.71 -18.78 -15.51
C VAL A 86 -11.41 -19.02 -14.73
N MET A 87 -10.61 -17.98 -14.51
CA MET A 87 -9.42 -18.08 -13.64
C MET A 87 -9.80 -18.43 -12.19
N GLY A 88 -10.94 -17.93 -11.70
CA GLY A 88 -11.52 -18.33 -10.43
C GLY A 88 -11.88 -19.80 -10.37
N HIS A 89 -12.43 -20.37 -11.45
CA HIS A 89 -12.64 -21.82 -11.56
C HIS A 89 -11.31 -22.58 -11.55
N ILE A 90 -10.33 -22.15 -12.34
CA ILE A 90 -9.04 -22.84 -12.46
C ILE A 90 -8.25 -22.84 -11.12
N LEU A 91 -8.34 -21.77 -10.36
CA LEU A 91 -7.60 -21.60 -9.09
C LEU A 91 -8.44 -21.89 -7.84
N GLY A 92 -9.67 -22.40 -7.99
CA GLY A 92 -10.53 -22.79 -6.86
C GLY A 92 -11.05 -21.63 -6.00
N CYS A 93 -11.31 -20.47 -6.61
CA CYS A 93 -11.88 -19.25 -5.99
C CYS A 93 -13.02 -18.66 -6.85
N LEU A 94 -13.86 -19.56 -7.40
CA LEU A 94 -14.91 -19.21 -8.36
C LEU A 94 -15.94 -18.24 -7.78
N ARG A 95 -16.43 -18.48 -6.55
CA ARG A 95 -17.47 -17.64 -5.93
C ARG A 95 -17.01 -16.18 -5.84
N GLU A 96 -15.80 -15.98 -5.34
CA GLU A 96 -15.19 -14.67 -5.17
C GLU A 96 -15.02 -13.96 -6.53
N CYS A 97 -14.54 -14.68 -7.55
CA CYS A 97 -14.37 -14.12 -8.88
C CYS A 97 -15.70 -13.76 -9.57
N VAL A 98 -16.78 -14.52 -9.36
CA VAL A 98 -18.13 -14.17 -9.84
C VAL A 98 -18.63 -12.89 -9.18
N ILE A 99 -18.48 -12.75 -7.86
CA ILE A 99 -18.87 -11.54 -7.13
C ILE A 99 -18.10 -10.33 -7.65
N ILE A 100 -16.78 -10.45 -7.81
CA ILE A 100 -15.94 -9.37 -8.35
C ILE A 100 -16.38 -9.01 -9.77
N ALA A 101 -16.53 -10.01 -10.65
CA ALA A 101 -16.92 -9.76 -12.05
C ALA A 101 -18.30 -9.09 -12.15
N ALA A 102 -19.29 -9.53 -11.37
CA ALA A 102 -20.61 -8.88 -11.32
C ALA A 102 -20.51 -7.44 -10.81
N SER A 103 -19.73 -7.21 -9.75
CA SER A 103 -19.53 -5.88 -9.15
C SER A 103 -18.87 -4.89 -10.11
N LEU A 104 -17.88 -5.35 -10.91
CA LEU A 104 -17.17 -4.52 -11.88
C LEU A 104 -17.93 -4.34 -13.21
N SER A 105 -18.91 -5.19 -13.50
CA SER A 105 -19.77 -5.09 -14.69
C SER A 105 -20.81 -3.98 -14.58
N LEU A 106 -21.18 -3.62 -13.35
CA LEU A 106 -22.15 -2.57 -13.04
C LEU A 106 -21.44 -1.32 -12.51
N LYS A 107 -22.22 -0.25 -12.26
CA LYS A 107 -21.70 0.93 -11.56
C LYS A 107 -21.26 0.54 -10.15
N SER A 108 -20.20 1.17 -9.64
CA SER A 108 -19.74 0.92 -8.27
C SER A 108 -20.84 1.21 -7.26
N PHE A 109 -21.08 0.27 -6.34
CA PHE A 109 -22.00 0.46 -5.23
C PHE A 109 -21.37 1.22 -4.05
N HIS A 110 -20.06 1.53 -4.06
CA HIS A 110 -19.47 2.39 -3.03
C HIS A 110 -19.89 3.84 -3.29
N ALA A 111 -20.60 4.44 -2.34
CA ALA A 111 -21.13 5.78 -2.42
C ALA A 111 -20.03 6.85 -2.34
N ARG A 112 -20.28 8.00 -2.98
CA ARG A 112 -19.40 9.19 -2.92
C ARG A 112 -20.22 10.44 -2.60
N PRO A 113 -20.69 10.59 -1.35
CA PRO A 113 -21.44 11.78 -0.93
C PRO A 113 -20.56 13.03 -0.99
N PHE A 114 -20.99 14.07 -1.71
CA PHE A 114 -20.21 15.30 -1.94
C PHE A 114 -19.67 15.97 -0.66
N GLN A 115 -20.45 15.97 0.43
CA GLN A 115 -20.03 16.59 1.69
C GLN A 115 -19.03 15.73 2.47
N ASP A 116 -18.97 14.43 2.20
CA ASP A 116 -18.34 13.44 3.07
C ASP A 116 -17.46 12.44 2.29
N GLU A 117 -16.86 12.90 1.19
CA GLU A 117 -16.05 12.08 0.29
C GLU A 117 -14.79 11.50 0.97
N LEU A 118 -14.25 12.16 1.99
CA LEU A 118 -13.08 11.69 2.74
C LEU A 118 -13.39 10.43 3.54
N ASN A 119 -14.48 10.42 4.31
CA ASN A 119 -14.91 9.26 5.08
C ASN A 119 -15.41 8.13 4.18
N ALA A 120 -16.07 8.46 3.06
CA ALA A 120 -16.44 7.48 2.05
C ALA A 120 -15.21 6.79 1.42
N PHE A 121 -14.15 7.56 1.15
CA PHE A 121 -12.88 7.02 0.69
C PHE A 121 -12.24 6.12 1.76
N LEU A 122 -12.22 6.57 3.01
CA LEU A 122 -11.70 5.77 4.13
C LEU A 122 -12.45 4.45 4.29
N SER A 123 -13.78 4.47 4.14
CA SER A 123 -14.61 3.28 4.11
C SER A 123 -14.18 2.29 3.04
N LYS A 124 -13.99 2.75 1.81
CA LYS A 124 -13.52 1.88 0.74
C LYS A 124 -12.13 1.30 1.02
N VAL A 125 -11.23 2.09 1.59
CA VAL A 125 -9.88 1.63 1.95
C VAL A 125 -9.92 0.62 3.11
N SER A 126 -10.80 0.79 4.09
CA SER A 126 -10.98 -0.18 5.19
C SER A 126 -11.52 -1.52 4.65
N TRP A 127 -12.44 -1.48 3.68
CA TRP A 127 -12.94 -2.68 3.00
C TRP A 127 -11.84 -3.42 2.22
N ALA A 128 -10.77 -2.73 1.81
CA ALA A 128 -9.63 -3.39 1.17
C ALA A 128 -8.78 -4.19 2.17
N TYR A 129 -8.92 -4.02 3.50
CA TYR A 129 -8.13 -4.70 4.54
C TYR A 129 -6.62 -4.72 4.26
N GLY A 130 -6.05 -3.58 3.84
CA GLY A 130 -4.61 -3.48 3.52
C GLY A 130 -4.18 -4.25 2.27
N SER A 131 -5.10 -4.84 1.52
CA SER A 131 -4.76 -5.55 0.28
C SER A 131 -4.46 -4.63 -0.90
N PHE A 132 -4.73 -3.32 -0.79
CA PHE A 132 -4.52 -2.34 -1.86
C PHE A 132 -5.19 -2.76 -3.20
N SER A 133 -6.41 -3.29 -3.11
CA SER A 133 -7.19 -3.79 -4.25
C SER A 133 -8.64 -3.32 -4.21
N ASP A 134 -9.07 -2.62 -5.26
CA ASP A 134 -10.48 -2.25 -5.44
C ASP A 134 -11.37 -3.49 -5.57
N CYS A 135 -10.90 -4.52 -6.27
CA CYS A 135 -11.60 -5.78 -6.47
C CYS A 135 -11.84 -6.52 -5.14
N LEU A 136 -10.86 -6.51 -4.24
CA LEU A 136 -11.03 -7.11 -2.92
C LEU A 136 -11.91 -6.25 -2.01
N ALA A 137 -11.86 -4.92 -2.13
CA ALA A 137 -12.77 -4.04 -1.40
C ALA A 137 -14.24 -4.35 -1.72
N VAL A 138 -14.60 -4.48 -3.01
CA VAL A 138 -15.98 -4.83 -3.39
C VAL A 138 -16.38 -6.23 -2.94
N LEU A 139 -15.47 -7.21 -3.03
CA LEU A 139 -15.71 -8.57 -2.54
C LEU A 139 -16.02 -8.59 -1.04
N ASN A 140 -15.17 -7.94 -0.24
CA ASN A 140 -15.32 -7.91 1.22
C ASN A 140 -16.61 -7.20 1.64
N THR A 141 -16.96 -6.08 1.00
CA THR A 141 -18.24 -5.39 1.29
C THR A 141 -19.43 -6.29 0.99
N TYR A 142 -19.44 -6.95 -0.17
CA TYR A 142 -20.53 -7.86 -0.56
C TYR A 142 -20.63 -9.07 0.37
N ASP A 143 -19.51 -9.69 0.73
CA ASP A 143 -19.49 -10.85 1.63
C ASP A 143 -20.06 -10.51 3.00
N VAL A 144 -19.73 -9.33 3.56
CA VAL A 144 -20.31 -8.90 4.84
C VAL A 144 -21.82 -8.71 4.71
N TRP A 145 -22.29 -8.02 3.68
CA TRP A 145 -23.72 -7.82 3.45
C TRP A 145 -24.47 -9.15 3.29
N GLN A 146 -23.97 -10.07 2.46
CA GLN A 146 -24.61 -11.37 2.23
C GLN A 146 -24.62 -12.23 3.51
N ASN A 147 -23.56 -12.17 4.32
CA ASN A 147 -23.50 -12.88 5.60
C ASN A 147 -24.52 -12.34 6.60
N MET A 148 -24.67 -11.01 6.71
CA MET A 148 -25.70 -10.40 7.57
C MET A 148 -27.12 -10.74 7.10
N GLN A 149 -27.34 -10.75 5.78
CA GLN A 149 -28.61 -11.14 5.18
C GLN A 149 -28.96 -12.60 5.50
N SER A 150 -28.02 -13.53 5.33
CA SER A 150 -28.24 -14.96 5.61
C SER A 150 -28.44 -15.29 7.09
N ARG A 151 -27.88 -14.48 8.01
CA ARG A 151 -28.14 -14.56 9.46
C ARG A 151 -29.46 -13.95 9.88
N GLY A 152 -30.17 -13.31 8.95
CA GLY A 152 -31.44 -12.66 9.24
C GLY A 152 -31.31 -11.34 10.00
N GLU A 153 -30.12 -10.73 10.06
CA GLU A 153 -29.88 -9.48 10.79
C GLU A 153 -30.66 -8.29 10.18
N PHE A 154 -31.07 -8.41 8.91
CA PHE A 154 -31.89 -7.41 8.22
C PHE A 154 -33.40 -7.66 8.27
N LEU A 155 -33.88 -8.70 9.00
CA LEU A 155 -35.30 -9.10 9.05
C LEU A 155 -36.19 -8.25 9.96
N LEU A 156 -35.66 -7.22 10.64
CA LEU A 156 -36.45 -6.29 11.45
C LEU A 156 -37.50 -5.52 10.59
N PRO A 157 -38.66 -5.12 11.15
CA PRO A 157 -39.77 -4.57 10.37
C PRO A 157 -39.37 -3.32 9.55
N GLY A 158 -39.52 -3.39 8.22
CA GLY A 158 -39.38 -2.27 7.30
C GLY A 158 -38.01 -2.08 6.64
N GLY A 159 -37.07 -3.03 6.78
CA GLY A 159 -35.75 -2.98 6.11
C GLY A 159 -34.87 -1.80 6.56
N LYS A 160 -35.15 -1.24 7.73
CA LYS A 160 -34.43 -0.08 8.28
C LYS A 160 -32.97 -0.41 8.58
N ALA A 161 -32.71 -1.58 9.19
CA ALA A 161 -31.37 -2.03 9.53
C ALA A 161 -30.44 -2.16 8.31
N GLU A 162 -30.96 -2.66 7.18
CA GLU A 162 -30.19 -2.78 5.93
C GLU A 162 -29.85 -1.41 5.34
N LYS A 163 -30.82 -0.47 5.36
CA LYS A 163 -30.61 0.92 4.91
C LYS A 163 -29.64 1.67 5.80
N GLU A 164 -29.72 1.47 7.12
CA GLU A 164 -28.79 2.04 8.09
C GLU A 164 -27.39 1.48 7.87
N TRP A 165 -27.23 0.16 7.76
CA TRP A 165 -25.94 -0.45 7.44
C TRP A 165 -25.34 0.12 6.14
N ALA A 166 -26.16 0.26 5.09
CA ALA A 166 -25.71 0.79 3.81
C ALA A 166 -25.27 2.26 3.92
N LYS A 167 -26.01 3.08 4.69
CA LYS A 167 -25.63 4.47 4.96
C LYS A 167 -24.30 4.57 5.69
N HIS A 168 -24.12 3.81 6.76
CA HIS A 168 -22.91 3.82 7.58
C HIS A 168 -21.69 3.25 6.84
N SER A 169 -21.90 2.26 5.98
CA SER A 169 -20.84 1.62 5.19
C SER A 169 -20.52 2.35 3.88
N TYR A 170 -21.16 3.50 3.61
CA TYR A 170 -21.08 4.23 2.35
C TYR A 170 -21.37 3.33 1.14
N VAL A 171 -22.49 2.61 1.17
CA VAL A 171 -22.94 1.68 0.13
C VAL A 171 -24.30 2.10 -0.45
N GLN A 172 -24.42 2.04 -1.77
CA GLN A 172 -25.65 2.24 -2.52
C GLN A 172 -26.43 0.93 -2.59
N LEU A 173 -27.41 0.77 -1.71
CA LEU A 173 -28.14 -0.50 -1.54
C LEU A 173 -28.79 -1.01 -2.84
N GLY A 174 -29.41 -0.14 -3.64
CA GLY A 174 -30.04 -0.56 -4.91
C GLY A 174 -29.04 -1.18 -5.89
N THR A 175 -27.87 -0.56 -6.04
CA THR A 175 -26.80 -1.07 -6.90
C THR A 175 -26.21 -2.38 -6.36
N LEU A 176 -26.08 -2.51 -5.04
CA LEU A 176 -25.62 -3.76 -4.41
C LEU A 176 -26.61 -4.91 -4.66
N GLN A 177 -27.92 -4.65 -4.58
CA GLN A 177 -28.96 -5.61 -4.90
C GLN A 177 -28.96 -6.01 -6.39
N ASP A 178 -28.66 -5.07 -7.30
CA ASP A 178 -28.51 -5.38 -8.72
C ASP A 178 -27.26 -6.23 -9.00
N VAL A 179 -26.16 -5.97 -8.28
CA VAL A 179 -24.98 -6.86 -8.29
C VAL A 179 -25.35 -8.26 -7.81
N HIS A 180 -26.12 -8.38 -6.73
CA HIS A 180 -26.57 -9.68 -6.22
C HIS A 180 -27.36 -10.49 -7.26
N LYS A 181 -28.33 -9.86 -7.96
CA LYS A 181 -29.08 -10.50 -9.05
C LYS A 181 -28.16 -10.95 -10.19
N LEU A 182 -27.15 -10.15 -10.55
CA LEU A 182 -26.18 -10.51 -11.58
C LEU A 182 -25.28 -11.68 -11.13
N VAL A 183 -24.89 -11.74 -9.86
CA VAL A 183 -24.18 -12.89 -9.28
C VAL A 183 -25.00 -14.17 -9.43
N GLU A 184 -26.31 -14.13 -9.15
CA GLU A 184 -27.21 -15.27 -9.33
C GLU A 184 -27.32 -15.70 -10.80
N ASP A 185 -27.57 -14.76 -11.73
CA ASP A 185 -27.66 -15.06 -13.16
C ASP A 185 -26.35 -15.65 -13.73
N LEU A 186 -25.20 -15.08 -13.36
CA LEU A 186 -23.89 -15.62 -13.77
C LEU A 186 -23.65 -17.01 -13.19
N THR A 187 -23.99 -17.22 -11.91
CA THR A 187 -23.85 -18.53 -11.26
C THR A 187 -24.71 -19.59 -11.97
N ASP A 188 -25.94 -19.26 -12.34
CA ASP A 188 -26.83 -20.18 -13.03
C ASP A 188 -26.40 -20.45 -14.48
N ARG A 189 -25.82 -19.47 -15.17
CA ARG A 189 -25.16 -19.68 -16.48
C ARG A 189 -23.98 -20.64 -16.38
N LEU A 190 -23.12 -20.45 -15.39
CA LEU A 190 -21.94 -21.29 -15.18
C LEU A 190 -22.32 -22.73 -14.83
N LYS A 191 -23.37 -22.95 -14.02
CA LYS A 191 -23.91 -24.30 -13.75
C LYS A 191 -24.30 -25.04 -15.04
N ARG A 192 -24.88 -24.35 -16.03
CA ARG A 192 -25.22 -24.96 -17.34
C ARG A 192 -23.99 -25.37 -18.14
N LEU A 193 -22.86 -24.71 -17.90
CA LEU A 193 -21.55 -25.04 -18.46
C LEU A 193 -20.78 -26.06 -17.61
N LYS A 194 -21.42 -26.68 -16.61
CA LYS A 194 -20.81 -27.59 -15.62
C LYS A 194 -19.72 -26.94 -14.73
N ILE A 195 -19.60 -25.62 -14.76
CA ILE A 195 -18.71 -24.85 -13.88
C ILE A 195 -19.49 -24.54 -12.59
N VAL A 196 -19.27 -25.34 -11.55
CA VAL A 196 -20.04 -25.26 -10.29
C VAL A 196 -19.18 -24.68 -9.17
N ILE A 197 -19.80 -23.82 -8.35
CA ILE A 197 -19.20 -23.33 -7.10
C ILE A 197 -19.08 -24.52 -6.13
N GLN A 198 -17.85 -24.88 -5.80
CA GLN A 198 -17.56 -25.93 -4.84
C GLN A 198 -17.68 -25.41 -3.40
N ALA A 199 -17.93 -26.32 -2.45
CA ALA A 199 -17.94 -25.98 -1.02
C ALA A 199 -16.58 -25.38 -0.62
N HIS A 200 -16.63 -24.32 0.21
CA HIS A 200 -15.47 -23.50 0.54
C HIS A 200 -14.33 -24.36 1.10
N GLN A 201 -13.19 -24.38 0.39
CA GLN A 201 -11.99 -25.03 0.91
C GLN A 201 -11.45 -24.18 2.07
N SER A 202 -11.11 -24.82 3.19
CA SER A 202 -10.45 -24.17 4.33
C SER A 202 -9.01 -23.80 3.95
N THR A 203 -8.88 -22.79 3.09
CA THR A 203 -7.59 -22.18 2.76
C THR A 203 -7.39 -20.97 3.66
N PRO A 204 -6.18 -20.72 4.17
CA PRO A 204 -5.91 -19.50 4.92
C PRO A 204 -6.33 -18.28 4.08
N ARG A 205 -7.09 -17.35 4.67
CA ARG A 205 -7.60 -16.12 4.01
C ARG A 205 -6.54 -15.36 3.20
N LYS A 206 -5.28 -15.47 3.63
CA LYS A 206 -4.11 -14.79 3.07
C LYS A 206 -3.62 -15.44 1.78
N ASP A 207 -3.55 -16.76 1.75
CA ASP A 207 -3.26 -17.51 0.51
C ASP A 207 -4.37 -17.27 -0.51
N GLN A 208 -5.62 -17.20 -0.05
CA GLN A 208 -6.76 -16.84 -0.90
C GLN A 208 -6.61 -15.42 -1.48
N THR A 209 -6.14 -14.44 -0.70
CA THR A 209 -5.92 -13.06 -1.17
C THR A 209 -4.88 -13.00 -2.27
N LEU A 210 -3.73 -13.66 -2.11
CA LEU A 210 -2.68 -13.70 -3.12
C LEU A 210 -3.16 -14.42 -4.40
N ILE A 211 -3.85 -15.56 -4.26
CA ILE A 211 -4.43 -16.29 -5.40
C ILE A 211 -5.45 -15.43 -6.15
N LEU A 212 -6.33 -14.69 -5.46
CA LEU A 212 -7.25 -13.76 -6.09
C LEU A 212 -6.53 -12.64 -6.85
N LYS A 213 -5.43 -12.10 -6.30
CA LYS A 213 -4.58 -11.14 -7.02
C LYS A 213 -3.95 -11.77 -8.28
N MET A 214 -3.56 -13.05 -8.23
CA MET A 214 -3.07 -13.77 -9.40
C MET A 214 -4.18 -13.98 -10.44
N CYS A 215 -5.43 -14.25 -10.04
CA CYS A 215 -6.58 -14.26 -10.96
C CYS A 215 -6.77 -12.90 -11.65
N MET A 216 -6.64 -11.79 -10.91
CA MET A 216 -6.72 -10.44 -11.47
C MET A 216 -5.58 -10.16 -12.45
N ALA A 217 -4.35 -10.52 -12.11
CA ALA A 217 -3.21 -10.42 -13.02
C ALA A 217 -3.46 -11.20 -14.32
N ALA A 218 -3.93 -12.44 -14.23
CA ALA A 218 -4.25 -13.27 -15.38
C ALA A 218 -5.38 -12.71 -16.26
N ALA A 219 -6.44 -12.21 -15.63
CA ALA A 219 -7.62 -11.69 -16.31
C ALA A 219 -7.33 -10.39 -17.06
N PHE A 220 -6.53 -9.51 -16.45
CA PHE A 220 -6.30 -8.15 -16.92
C PHE A 220 -4.96 -7.96 -17.63
N PHE A 221 -4.23 -9.02 -17.95
CA PHE A 221 -3.10 -8.92 -18.89
C PHE A 221 -3.61 -8.33 -20.24
N PRO A 222 -2.95 -7.30 -20.81
CA PRO A 222 -1.63 -6.75 -20.49
C PRO A 222 -1.62 -5.46 -19.64
N HIS A 223 -2.71 -5.11 -18.94
CA HIS A 223 -2.88 -3.85 -18.20
C HIS A 223 -2.02 -3.79 -16.92
N TYR A 224 -0.71 -3.97 -17.09
CA TYR A 224 0.32 -3.99 -16.08
C TYR A 224 1.11 -2.69 -16.13
N TYR A 225 1.37 -2.15 -14.95
CA TYR A 225 2.07 -0.88 -14.80
C TYR A 225 3.17 -1.02 -13.75
N ARG A 226 4.37 -0.55 -14.09
CA ARG A 226 5.52 -0.60 -13.19
C ARG A 226 5.72 0.70 -12.44
N ARG A 227 6.17 0.64 -11.19
CA ARG A 227 6.57 1.82 -10.42
C ARG A 227 7.73 2.55 -11.11
N THR A 228 7.68 3.88 -11.12
CA THR A 228 8.81 4.72 -11.52
C THR A 228 9.68 5.02 -10.29
N VAL A 229 10.98 4.73 -10.39
CA VAL A 229 11.96 5.01 -9.33
C VAL A 229 13.05 5.92 -9.90
N PRO A 230 13.21 7.16 -9.40
CA PRO A 230 14.33 8.02 -9.75
C PRO A 230 15.68 7.41 -9.34
N GLU A 231 16.75 7.79 -10.04
CA GLU A 231 18.12 7.58 -9.54
C GLU A 231 18.25 8.27 -8.17
N ASP A 232 18.79 7.58 -7.17
CA ASP A 232 18.87 8.05 -5.77
C ASP A 232 17.51 8.31 -5.06
N TYR A 233 16.43 7.62 -5.45
CA TYR A 233 15.07 7.80 -4.90
C TYR A 233 15.00 8.05 -3.38
N GLN A 234 15.68 7.24 -2.56
CA GLN A 234 15.64 7.40 -1.11
C GLN A 234 16.27 8.70 -0.62
N ARG A 235 17.39 9.11 -1.23
CA ARG A 235 18.09 10.34 -0.89
C ARG A 235 17.24 11.54 -1.26
N GLU A 236 16.54 11.48 -2.40
CA GLU A 236 15.63 12.53 -2.84
C GLU A 236 14.43 12.68 -1.90
N VAL A 237 13.82 11.56 -1.47
CA VAL A 237 12.74 11.53 -0.47
C VAL A 237 13.19 12.24 0.81
N CYS A 238 14.37 11.88 1.35
CA CYS A 238 14.88 12.45 2.59
C CYS A 238 15.24 13.93 2.44
N ARG A 239 15.81 14.32 1.30
CA ARG A 239 16.13 15.72 0.96
C ARG A 239 14.86 16.57 0.88
N GLU A 240 13.81 16.07 0.26
CA GLU A 240 12.57 16.83 0.09
C GLU A 240 11.84 17.06 1.42
N LEU A 241 11.93 16.10 2.33
CA LEU A 241 11.33 16.12 3.66
C LEU A 241 12.21 16.73 4.75
N THR A 242 13.43 17.15 4.42
CA THR A 242 14.35 17.89 5.31
C THR A 242 14.54 17.24 6.69
N GLY A 243 14.59 15.91 6.71
CA GLY A 243 14.79 15.10 7.91
C GLY A 243 13.51 14.71 8.67
N HIS A 244 12.33 15.17 8.23
CA HIS A 244 11.05 14.69 8.75
C HIS A 244 10.77 13.23 8.35
N ASP A 245 9.99 12.53 9.17
CA ASP A 245 9.63 11.13 8.93
C ASP A 245 8.79 11.00 7.64
N PRO A 246 9.29 10.30 6.60
CA PRO A 246 8.60 10.17 5.32
C PRO A 246 7.28 9.41 5.40
N PHE A 247 7.09 8.54 6.39
CA PHE A 247 5.87 7.73 6.53
C PHE A 247 4.76 8.44 7.29
N ARG A 248 5.05 9.60 7.91
CA ARG A 248 4.11 10.36 8.74
C ARG A 248 3.96 11.81 8.33
N THR A 249 4.64 12.27 7.27
CA THR A 249 4.71 13.69 6.91
C THR A 249 4.21 13.95 5.49
N VAL A 250 3.35 14.96 5.34
CA VAL A 250 2.97 15.54 4.04
C VAL A 250 3.48 16.97 3.91
N ILE A 251 3.68 17.40 2.68
CA ILE A 251 4.23 18.71 2.33
C ILE A 251 3.10 19.58 1.76
N LEU A 252 2.97 20.78 2.29
CA LEU A 252 2.12 21.84 1.76
C LEU A 252 3.02 23.00 1.29
N SER A 253 2.87 23.43 0.04
CA SER A 253 3.75 24.42 -0.59
C SER A 253 2.98 25.66 -1.03
N GLY A 254 3.69 26.78 -1.22
CA GLY A 254 3.12 28.05 -1.69
C GLY A 254 2.79 29.04 -0.58
N LEU A 255 3.39 28.86 0.60
CA LEU A 255 3.28 29.78 1.72
C LEU A 255 4.21 31.00 1.53
N PRO A 256 3.87 32.18 2.08
CA PRO A 256 4.79 33.30 2.16
C PRO A 256 6.05 32.93 2.95
N ALA A 257 7.22 32.90 2.30
CA ALA A 257 8.41 32.28 2.89
C ALA A 257 8.92 32.95 4.17
N ALA A 258 8.78 34.28 4.28
CA ALA A 258 9.26 35.05 5.43
C ALA A 258 8.26 35.07 6.62
N THR A 259 6.99 34.75 6.35
CA THR A 259 5.89 34.88 7.33
C THR A 259 5.03 33.62 7.34
N ASN A 260 5.59 32.46 7.03
CA ASN A 260 4.84 31.20 6.95
C ASN A 260 4.16 30.82 8.29
N ILE A 261 4.82 31.11 9.40
CA ILE A 261 4.44 30.70 10.76
C ILE A 261 3.13 31.33 11.26
N ILE A 262 2.79 32.54 10.80
CA ILE A 262 1.57 33.25 11.21
C ILE A 262 0.30 32.59 10.65
N TYR A 263 0.44 31.73 9.64
CA TYR A 263 -0.68 31.02 9.02
C TYR A 263 -1.00 29.67 9.68
N ASP A 264 -0.34 29.32 10.78
CA ASP A 264 -0.46 28.01 11.45
C ASP A 264 -1.91 27.62 11.76
N GLN A 265 -2.70 28.52 12.35
CA GLN A 265 -4.09 28.24 12.65
C GLN A 265 -4.94 28.01 11.38
N GLN A 266 -4.67 28.76 10.30
CA GLN A 266 -5.37 28.54 9.03
C GLN A 266 -5.01 27.17 8.45
N ILE A 267 -3.75 26.74 8.53
CA ILE A 267 -3.30 25.42 8.08
C ILE A 267 -3.93 24.30 8.92
N ARG A 268 -3.96 24.43 10.26
CA ARG A 268 -4.65 23.46 11.12
C ARG A 268 -6.13 23.32 10.77
N ASN A 269 -6.79 24.44 10.49
CA ASN A 269 -8.20 24.44 10.08
C ASN A 269 -8.42 23.75 8.72
N LEU A 270 -7.43 23.77 7.80
CA LEU A 270 -7.51 23.03 6.54
C LEU A 270 -7.47 21.51 6.76
N PHE A 271 -6.67 21.03 7.72
CA PHE A 271 -6.46 19.60 7.98
C PHE A 271 -7.34 19.03 9.10
N LYS A 272 -8.28 19.82 9.63
CA LYS A 272 -9.17 19.40 10.73
C LYS A 272 -9.98 18.13 10.46
N GLU A 273 -10.35 17.87 9.19
CA GLU A 273 -11.07 16.66 8.76
C GLU A 273 -10.15 15.43 8.72
N CYS A 274 -8.82 15.61 8.71
CA CYS A 274 -7.83 14.53 8.71
C CYS A 274 -7.30 14.21 10.10
N SER A 275 -6.93 15.23 10.86
CA SER A 275 -6.51 15.08 12.26
C SER A 275 -6.51 16.43 12.97
N GLN A 276 -6.88 16.42 14.25
CA GLN A 276 -6.80 17.59 15.12
C GLN A 276 -5.42 17.72 15.80
N ASN A 277 -4.71 16.60 15.92
CA ASN A 277 -3.36 16.52 16.48
C ASN A 277 -2.34 16.59 15.35
N LEU A 278 -1.84 17.78 15.03
CA LEU A 278 -0.85 17.98 13.98
C LEU A 278 0.42 18.61 14.54
N VAL A 279 1.57 18.08 14.14
CA VAL A 279 2.85 18.76 14.32
C VAL A 279 3.20 19.43 13.00
N ILE A 280 3.34 20.76 13.01
CA ILE A 280 3.66 21.53 11.81
C ILE A 280 5.03 22.19 12.00
N SER A 281 5.91 22.00 11.03
CA SER A 281 7.18 22.71 10.89
C SER A 281 7.22 23.46 9.57
N TYR A 282 8.04 24.50 9.50
CA TYR A 282 8.08 25.42 8.38
C TYR A 282 9.51 25.57 7.85
N GLU A 283 9.65 25.56 6.53
CA GLU A 283 10.92 25.84 5.86
C GLU A 283 10.69 26.53 4.52
N GLY A 284 11.20 27.76 4.39
CA GLY A 284 10.94 28.59 3.22
C GLY A 284 9.44 28.71 2.92
N ALA A 285 9.03 28.40 1.70
CA ALA A 285 7.63 28.46 1.26
C ALA A 285 6.83 27.17 1.51
N LYS A 286 7.33 26.26 2.36
CA LYS A 286 6.74 24.96 2.65
C LYS A 286 6.38 24.82 4.14
N ALA A 287 5.30 24.07 4.39
CA ALA A 287 4.97 23.53 5.69
C ALA A 287 4.99 22.00 5.61
N TYR A 288 5.61 21.38 6.60
CA TYR A 288 5.66 19.94 6.79
C TYR A 288 4.69 19.57 7.90
N ILE A 289 3.71 18.74 7.56
CA ILE A 289 2.60 18.39 8.43
C ILE A 289 2.78 16.93 8.81
N GLN A 290 3.17 16.71 10.05
CA GLN A 290 3.45 15.40 10.61
C GLN A 290 2.28 14.93 11.49
N PHE A 291 1.80 13.71 11.20
CA PHE A 291 0.71 13.07 11.92
C PHE A 291 1.22 12.22 13.09
N PRO A 292 0.48 12.17 14.22
CA PRO A 292 0.80 11.34 15.37
C PRO A 292 0.67 9.86 15.03
N ASN A 293 1.36 9.02 15.81
CA ASN A 293 1.20 7.58 15.72
C ASN A 293 -0.07 7.19 16.47
N LEU A 294 -1.13 6.86 15.74
CA LEU A 294 -2.35 6.28 16.32
C LEU A 294 -2.21 4.75 16.20
N ASP A 295 -1.99 4.07 17.33
CA ASP A 295 -1.90 2.61 17.36
C ASP A 295 -3.22 1.98 16.91
N GLY A 296 -3.16 1.00 15.99
CA GLY A 296 -4.34 0.37 15.39
C GLY A 296 -5.13 -0.56 16.31
N SER A 297 -4.79 -0.67 17.60
CA SER A 297 -5.42 -1.59 18.55
C SER A 297 -6.76 -1.07 19.11
N CYS A 298 -7.00 0.24 19.01
CA CYS A 298 -8.04 0.94 19.74
C CYS A 298 -9.11 1.59 18.85
N VAL A 299 -9.15 1.28 17.54
CA VAL A 299 -10.35 1.54 16.74
C VAL A 299 -11.19 0.27 16.73
N LYS A 300 -12.01 0.08 17.76
CA LYS A 300 -13.11 -0.87 17.68
C LYS A 300 -14.43 -0.17 17.96
N GLU A 301 -15.36 -0.43 17.03
CA GLU A 301 -16.78 -0.10 17.06
C GLU A 301 -17.01 1.42 16.91
N GLU A 302 -16.85 2.03 15.74
CA GLU A 302 -17.59 1.76 14.50
C GLU A 302 -16.82 2.15 13.22
N HIS A 303 -16.89 1.23 12.26
CA HIS A 303 -16.74 1.40 10.80
C HIS A 303 -15.37 1.47 10.12
N PHE A 304 -14.25 1.86 10.75
CA PHE A 304 -12.95 1.88 10.03
C PHE A 304 -11.80 1.25 10.80
N GLN A 305 -11.35 0.06 10.37
CA GLN A 305 -10.10 -0.54 10.87
C GLN A 305 -8.89 0.29 10.43
N SER A 306 -7.87 0.41 11.30
CA SER A 306 -6.57 0.95 10.92
C SER A 306 -6.04 0.23 9.68
N ILE A 307 -5.57 0.97 8.68
CA ILE A 307 -4.99 0.41 7.47
C ILE A 307 -3.70 -0.32 7.86
N PRO A 308 -3.55 -1.61 7.56
CA PRO A 308 -2.29 -2.32 7.78
C PRO A 308 -1.18 -1.68 6.94
N GLY A 309 -0.05 -1.35 7.58
CA GLY A 309 1.11 -0.69 6.96
C GLY A 309 1.74 0.30 7.92
N GLY A 310 3.01 0.67 7.70
CA GLY A 310 3.74 1.62 8.56
C GLY A 310 3.26 3.09 8.47
N CYS A 311 2.29 3.39 7.60
CA CYS A 311 1.76 4.75 7.40
C CYS A 311 0.39 4.92 8.09
N PRO A 312 0.19 6.01 8.86
CA PRO A 312 -1.11 6.32 9.45
C PRO A 312 -2.21 6.52 8.39
N THR A 313 -3.44 6.13 8.72
CA THR A 313 -4.64 6.40 7.90
C THR A 313 -4.80 7.87 7.52
N THR A 314 -4.39 8.77 8.41
CA THR A 314 -4.41 10.22 8.22
C THR A 314 -3.55 10.69 7.05
N MET A 315 -2.46 9.97 6.70
CA MET A 315 -1.67 10.23 5.49
C MET A 315 -2.49 10.03 4.23
N HIS A 316 -3.25 8.95 4.16
CA HIS A 316 -4.12 8.67 3.00
C HIS A 316 -5.23 9.71 2.86
N LEU A 317 -5.83 10.14 3.97
CA LEU A 317 -6.83 11.21 3.99
C LEU A 317 -6.24 12.54 3.52
N ALA A 318 -5.06 12.92 4.02
CA ALA A 318 -4.38 14.16 3.65
C ALA A 318 -4.07 14.20 2.14
N LEU A 319 -3.53 13.12 1.59
CA LEU A 319 -3.29 13.00 0.15
C LEU A 319 -4.59 12.96 -0.65
N LYS A 320 -5.69 12.53 -0.03
CA LYS A 320 -7.01 12.53 -0.66
C LYS A 320 -7.60 13.92 -0.80
N MET A 321 -7.30 14.84 0.11
CA MET A 321 -7.79 16.22 0.09
C MET A 321 -7.59 16.91 -1.26
N ARG A 322 -6.42 16.70 -1.90
CA ARG A 322 -6.11 17.30 -3.22
C ARG A 322 -6.97 16.75 -4.37
N GLN A 323 -7.61 15.60 -4.18
CA GLN A 323 -8.45 14.92 -5.17
C GLN A 323 -9.94 15.19 -4.98
N VAL A 324 -10.35 15.67 -3.80
CA VAL A 324 -11.73 16.03 -3.50
C VAL A 324 -12.01 17.45 -3.99
N PRO A 325 -12.92 17.68 -4.94
CA PRO A 325 -13.15 19.02 -5.51
C PRO A 325 -13.50 20.08 -4.46
N ARG A 326 -14.38 19.74 -3.51
CA ARG A 326 -14.79 20.64 -2.40
C ARG A 326 -13.61 21.13 -1.57
N ILE A 327 -12.60 20.28 -1.36
CA ILE A 327 -11.45 20.58 -0.50
C ILE A 327 -10.33 21.22 -1.32
N SER A 328 -9.96 20.60 -2.43
CA SER A 328 -8.87 21.07 -3.32
C SER A 328 -9.08 22.48 -3.89
N GLN A 329 -10.32 22.88 -4.17
CA GLN A 329 -10.65 24.24 -4.59
C GLN A 329 -10.51 25.26 -3.44
N ASN A 330 -10.60 24.78 -2.20
CA ASN A 330 -10.56 25.58 -0.97
C ASN A 330 -9.22 25.50 -0.20
N LEU A 331 -8.17 24.96 -0.81
CA LEU A 331 -6.81 24.99 -0.27
C LEU A 331 -6.19 26.38 -0.46
N TYR A 332 -6.70 27.36 0.28
CA TYR A 332 -6.20 28.73 0.29
C TYR A 332 -5.93 29.20 1.72
N ILE A 333 -5.00 30.15 1.82
CA ILE A 333 -4.84 30.98 3.01
C ILE A 333 -5.20 32.42 2.66
N THR A 334 -5.78 33.12 3.64
CA THR A 334 -6.06 34.56 3.54
C THR A 334 -4.84 35.30 4.07
N LEU A 335 -4.21 36.13 3.23
CA LEU A 335 -3.01 36.84 3.59
C LEU A 335 -3.28 37.89 4.68
N ILE A 336 -2.33 38.03 5.59
CA ILE A 336 -2.31 39.12 6.57
C ILE A 336 -1.60 40.33 5.93
N SER A 337 -2.02 41.56 6.26
CA SER A 337 -1.38 42.76 5.71
C SER A 337 0.11 42.83 6.09
N PRO A 338 1.00 43.43 5.27
CA PRO A 338 2.43 43.49 5.58
C PRO A 338 2.74 44.07 6.96
N GLU A 339 2.09 45.18 7.32
CA GLU A 339 2.25 45.84 8.62
C GLU A 339 1.85 44.95 9.80
N GLU A 340 0.75 44.20 9.65
CA GLU A 340 0.27 43.29 10.70
C GLU A 340 1.11 42.01 10.76
N SER A 341 1.62 41.54 9.61
CA SER A 341 2.53 40.39 9.55
C SER A 341 3.86 40.68 10.27
N GLU A 342 4.40 41.89 10.13
CA GLU A 342 5.61 42.32 10.85
C GLU A 342 5.36 42.44 12.35
N ARG A 343 4.22 43.01 12.77
CA ARG A 343 3.83 43.09 14.19
C ARG A 343 3.71 41.72 14.82
N GLN A 344 3.02 40.80 14.13
CA GLN A 344 2.86 39.43 14.61
C GLN A 344 4.20 38.72 14.68
N LEU A 345 5.04 38.80 13.64
CA LEU A 345 6.38 38.20 13.63
C LEU A 345 7.27 38.75 14.76
N GLN A 346 7.22 40.05 15.03
CA GLN A 346 7.93 40.67 16.16
C GLN A 346 7.41 40.18 17.52
N GLY A 347 6.10 39.99 17.67
CA GLY A 347 5.51 39.39 18.88
C GLY A 347 5.97 37.96 19.13
N ILE A 348 6.22 37.20 18.06
CA ILE A 348 6.70 35.81 18.12
C ILE A 348 8.16 35.74 18.53
N LEU A 349 8.99 36.55 17.88
CA LEU A 349 10.44 36.56 18.06
C LEU A 349 10.87 37.35 19.30
N GLY A 350 10.03 38.26 19.79
CA GLY A 350 10.30 39.11 20.95
C GLY A 350 10.20 38.41 22.31
N HIS A 351 9.55 37.24 22.40
CA HIS A 351 9.42 36.47 23.64
C HIS A 351 10.63 35.56 23.96
N SER A 352 11.65 35.51 23.11
CA SER A 352 12.84 34.66 23.28
C SER A 352 14.07 35.38 23.87
N SER A 353 13.99 36.66 24.25
CA SER A 353 15.15 37.43 24.75
C SER A 353 14.96 37.92 26.19
N GLY A 354 15.33 37.08 27.15
CA GLY A 354 15.63 37.52 28.52
C GLY A 354 17.04 38.11 28.59
N GLN A 355 17.12 39.45 28.68
CA GLN A 355 18.23 40.27 29.22
C GLN A 355 19.67 39.99 28.75
N ASN A 356 20.15 40.73 27.73
CA ASN A 356 21.08 41.86 27.88
C ASN A 356 21.68 42.33 26.54
N SER A 357 21.74 43.65 26.37
CA SER A 357 22.41 44.49 25.35
C SER A 357 21.62 44.90 24.08
N PRO A 358 21.71 46.19 23.65
CA PRO A 358 20.85 46.78 22.63
C PRO A 358 21.37 46.61 21.20
N THR A 359 20.46 46.18 20.32
CA THR A 359 20.23 46.64 18.95
C THR A 359 21.42 47.14 18.09
N GLN A 360 21.79 46.35 17.08
CA GLN A 360 22.13 46.90 15.75
C GLN A 360 21.17 46.32 14.71
N VAL A 361 20.28 47.18 14.23
CA VAL A 361 19.43 46.96 13.06
C VAL A 361 20.35 47.01 11.83
N LEU A 362 20.48 45.91 11.09
CA LEU A 362 21.17 45.90 9.80
C LEU A 362 20.17 46.17 8.68
N ASP A 363 20.33 47.35 8.06
CA ASP A 363 19.63 47.85 6.88
C ASP A 363 19.75 46.89 5.68
N TYR A 364 18.61 46.47 5.14
CA TYR A 364 18.51 45.70 3.89
C TYR A 364 18.32 46.63 2.68
N ARG A 365 19.41 47.28 2.24
CA ARG A 365 19.52 47.85 0.88
C ARG A 365 20.94 47.68 0.35
N SER A 366 21.27 46.53 -0.23
CA SER A 366 22.22 46.45 -1.34
C SER A 366 22.21 45.08 -2.02
N SER A 367 22.34 45.12 -3.33
CA SER A 367 22.41 44.03 -4.30
C SER A 367 23.76 43.28 -4.26
N LYS A 368 23.72 41.96 -3.99
CA LYS A 368 24.56 40.83 -4.47
C LYS A 368 24.64 39.74 -3.38
N PRO A 369 24.49 38.43 -3.70
CA PRO A 369 24.50 37.39 -2.68
C PRO A 369 25.95 36.99 -2.35
N PRO A 370 26.34 36.90 -1.06
CA PRO A 370 27.47 36.07 -0.67
C PRO A 370 27.02 34.61 -0.56
N ARG A 371 27.89 33.71 -1.01
CA ARG A 371 27.80 32.26 -0.79
C ARG A 371 28.00 31.97 0.70
N GLN A 372 27.22 31.00 1.18
CA GLN A 372 27.35 30.23 2.43
C GLN A 372 26.66 30.79 3.69
N THR A 373 25.85 29.88 4.26
CA THR A 373 25.43 29.73 5.66
C THR A 373 24.59 30.84 6.29
N LEU A 374 23.25 30.76 6.09
CA LEU A 374 22.21 31.32 6.98
C LEU A 374 20.84 30.73 6.59
N THR A 375 20.67 29.42 6.75
CA THR A 375 19.37 28.75 6.62
C THR A 375 19.33 27.65 7.66
N ASN A 376 18.79 27.93 8.85
CA ASN A 376 18.29 26.95 9.82
C ASN A 376 17.60 27.72 10.96
N LEU A 377 16.37 28.14 10.71
CA LEU A 377 15.42 28.55 11.75
C LEU A 377 14.20 27.64 11.60
N SER A 378 14.28 26.43 12.16
CA SER A 378 13.15 25.51 12.30
C SER A 378 12.36 25.90 13.55
N VAL A 379 11.31 26.69 13.37
CA VAL A 379 10.45 27.08 14.50
C VAL A 379 9.31 26.08 14.64
N ARG A 380 9.21 25.44 15.82
CA ARG A 380 8.07 24.59 16.20
C ARG A 380 6.89 25.49 16.57
N VAL A 381 5.76 25.36 15.88
CA VAL A 381 4.47 25.85 16.39
C VAL A 381 3.71 24.68 16.97
N THR A 382 3.99 24.40 18.23
CA THR A 382 3.01 23.75 19.10
C THR A 382 2.50 24.85 20.00
N GLN A 383 1.19 25.10 20.08
CA GLN A 383 0.67 25.96 21.13
C GLN A 383 1.22 25.44 22.47
N PRO A 384 2.02 26.21 23.21
CA PRO A 384 2.39 25.86 24.57
C PRO A 384 1.17 26.27 25.38
N THR A 385 0.14 25.42 25.32
CA THR A 385 -0.56 25.21 26.57
C THR A 385 0.52 24.72 27.53
N SER A 386 0.55 25.23 28.75
CA SER A 386 1.41 24.77 29.84
C SER A 386 1.15 23.30 30.26
N ASN A 387 0.69 22.46 29.32
CA ASN A 387 0.07 21.16 29.45
C ASN A 387 0.73 20.08 28.57
N SER A 388 1.89 20.30 27.94
CA SER A 388 2.59 19.23 27.19
C SER A 388 3.61 18.48 28.06
N LEU A 389 3.68 17.15 27.94
CA LEU A 389 4.71 16.32 28.58
C LEU A 389 6.02 16.37 27.78
N LYS A 390 7.16 16.28 28.50
CA LYS A 390 8.49 16.20 27.88
C LYS A 390 8.72 14.81 27.25
N PRO A 391 9.38 14.73 26.08
CA PRO A 391 9.69 13.45 25.41
C PRO A 391 10.56 12.54 26.27
N PRO A 392 10.55 11.21 26.00
CA PRO A 392 11.43 10.30 26.71
C PRO A 392 12.90 10.58 26.40
N GLU A 393 13.76 10.28 27.36
CA GLU A 393 15.21 10.36 27.16
C GLU A 393 15.68 9.21 26.27
N LEU A 394 16.39 9.55 25.20
CA LEU A 394 16.90 8.59 24.23
C LEU A 394 18.39 8.33 24.47
N PRO A 395 18.89 7.11 24.18
CA PRO A 395 20.29 6.78 24.34
C PRO A 395 21.18 7.63 23.40
N SER A 396 22.27 8.16 23.95
CA SER A 396 23.25 8.95 23.20
C SER A 396 23.84 8.17 22.02
N ALA A 397 24.45 8.89 21.07
CA ALA A 397 25.09 8.27 19.90
C ALA A 397 26.23 7.29 20.28
N ARG A 398 26.83 7.47 21.46
CA ARG A 398 27.92 6.63 22.00
C ARG A 398 27.43 5.33 22.63
N ASN A 399 26.16 5.27 23.02
CA ASN A 399 25.59 4.09 23.65
C ASN A 399 25.05 3.15 22.55
N HIS A 400 25.74 2.03 22.32
CA HIS A 400 25.30 0.99 21.37
C HIS A 400 24.43 -0.09 22.00
N THR A 401 24.43 -0.18 23.33
CA THR A 401 23.58 -1.09 24.08
C THR A 401 22.80 -0.36 25.16
N TRP A 402 21.60 -0.86 25.46
CA TRP A 402 20.72 -0.28 26.44
C TRP A 402 19.90 -1.36 27.13
N GLY A 403 19.80 -1.31 28.46
CA GLY A 403 18.92 -2.19 29.20
C GLY A 403 17.48 -1.72 29.06
N ALA A 404 16.56 -2.60 28.68
CA ALA A 404 15.17 -2.21 28.42
C ALA A 404 14.18 -3.23 28.97
N TYR A 405 13.03 -2.74 29.44
CA TYR A 405 11.89 -3.55 29.87
C TYR A 405 10.75 -3.35 28.89
N VAL A 406 10.28 -4.43 28.26
CA VAL A 406 9.22 -4.36 27.24
C VAL A 406 7.85 -4.24 27.90
N THR A 407 7.17 -3.12 27.68
CA THR A 407 5.87 -2.79 28.31
C THR A 407 4.68 -3.10 27.41
N HIS A 408 4.83 -2.95 26.10
CA HIS A 408 3.76 -3.19 25.15
C HIS A 408 4.29 -3.77 23.84
N VAL A 409 3.55 -4.68 23.22
CA VAL A 409 3.89 -5.27 21.92
C VAL A 409 2.73 -5.03 20.95
N VAL A 410 2.96 -4.13 20.00
CA VAL A 410 2.00 -3.78 18.95
C VAL A 410 2.02 -4.85 17.85
N SER A 411 3.22 -5.27 17.44
CA SER A 411 3.43 -6.35 16.47
C SER A 411 4.77 -7.05 16.72
N ALA A 412 5.04 -8.15 16.01
CA ALA A 412 6.34 -8.83 16.11
C ALA A 412 7.55 -7.96 15.70
N GLY A 413 7.35 -6.81 15.05
CA GLY A 413 8.42 -5.86 14.74
C GLY A 413 8.29 -4.49 15.40
N HIS A 414 7.21 -4.23 16.17
CA HIS A 414 6.91 -2.93 16.79
C HIS A 414 6.49 -3.12 18.24
N PHE A 415 7.20 -2.50 19.17
CA PHE A 415 6.96 -2.63 20.60
C PHE A 415 7.48 -1.41 21.36
N TRP A 416 7.02 -1.26 22.59
CA TRP A 416 7.40 -0.17 23.48
C TRP A 416 8.21 -0.68 24.66
N VAL A 417 9.17 0.13 25.08
CA VAL A 417 10.05 -0.20 26.20
C VAL A 417 10.21 0.97 27.16
N ILE A 418 10.58 0.67 28.40
CA ILE A 418 11.12 1.63 29.35
C ILE A 418 12.59 1.29 29.58
N SER A 419 13.43 2.31 29.79
CA SER A 419 14.81 2.10 30.23
C SER A 419 14.86 1.26 31.50
N SER A 420 15.80 0.31 31.57
CA SER A 420 16.12 -0.39 32.82
C SER A 420 17.00 0.43 33.78
N ASP A 421 17.26 1.70 33.45
CA ASP A 421 17.96 2.62 34.37
C ASP A 421 17.16 2.80 35.67
N VAL A 422 17.88 2.74 36.79
CA VAL A 422 17.30 2.80 38.13
C VAL A 422 16.45 4.07 38.34
N SER A 423 16.85 5.19 37.74
CA SER A 423 16.10 6.45 37.80
C SER A 423 14.70 6.34 37.17
N ASN A 424 14.59 5.73 35.99
CA ASN A 424 13.31 5.59 35.28
C ASN A 424 12.38 4.59 35.99
N ILE A 425 12.92 3.51 36.52
CA ILE A 425 12.17 2.55 37.35
C ILE A 425 11.66 3.23 38.63
N ASN A 426 12.49 4.03 39.29
CA ASN A 426 12.10 4.77 40.49
C ASN A 426 11.05 5.84 40.18
N ASN A 427 11.20 6.55 39.05
CA ASN A 427 10.21 7.52 38.59
C ASN A 427 8.85 6.85 38.33
N LEU A 428 8.83 5.69 37.67
CA LEU A 428 7.59 4.95 37.42
C LEU A 428 6.89 4.58 38.73
N LYS A 429 7.62 3.97 39.68
CA LYS A 429 7.10 3.60 41.01
C LYS A 429 6.57 4.81 41.78
N TYR A 430 7.33 5.90 41.78
CA TYR A 430 6.94 7.16 42.43
C TYR A 430 5.62 7.70 41.86
N MET A 431 5.45 7.65 40.54
CA MET A 431 4.22 8.09 39.88
C MET A 431 3.04 7.18 40.22
N GLU A 432 3.23 5.85 40.16
CA GLU A 432 2.20 4.87 40.53
C GLU A 432 1.73 5.06 41.98
N GLU A 433 2.66 5.21 42.93
CA GLU A 433 2.35 5.42 44.35
C GLU A 433 1.55 6.71 44.58
N ILE A 434 1.98 7.83 43.98
CA ILE A 434 1.27 9.11 44.13
C ILE A 434 -0.11 9.07 43.50
N ILE A 435 -0.22 8.51 42.28
CA ILE A 435 -1.50 8.44 41.60
C ILE A 435 -2.45 7.55 42.41
N MET A 436 -2.00 6.37 42.84
CA MET A 436 -2.82 5.44 43.63
C MET A 436 -3.27 6.04 44.96
N ALA A 437 -2.41 6.76 45.67
CA ALA A 437 -2.73 7.34 46.96
C ALA A 437 -3.72 8.52 46.88
N SER A 438 -3.69 9.30 45.79
CA SER A 438 -4.42 10.58 45.70
C SER A 438 -5.42 10.65 44.54
N VAL A 439 -5.72 9.56 43.84
CA VAL A 439 -6.58 9.60 42.64
C VAL A 439 -7.96 10.21 42.90
N GLN A 440 -8.54 9.96 44.08
CA GLN A 440 -9.85 10.48 44.47
C GLN A 440 -9.83 11.99 44.75
N GLU A 441 -8.65 12.57 44.99
CA GLU A 441 -8.46 14.00 45.22
C GLU A 441 -8.31 14.79 43.91
N PHE A 442 -8.01 14.11 42.79
CA PHE A 442 -7.85 14.77 41.50
C PHE A 442 -9.20 15.06 40.86
N SER A 443 -9.42 16.32 40.48
CA SER A 443 -10.69 16.72 39.87
C SER A 443 -10.86 16.11 38.47
N PRO A 444 -12.11 15.80 38.05
CA PRO A 444 -12.40 15.41 36.68
C PRO A 444 -11.98 16.47 35.66
N VAL A 445 -11.59 16.04 34.46
CA VAL A 445 -11.40 16.96 33.34
C VAL A 445 -12.77 17.44 32.87
N SER A 446 -12.94 18.75 32.69
CA SER A 446 -14.19 19.28 32.14
C SER A 446 -14.39 18.79 30.71
N LEU A 447 -15.55 18.18 30.43
CA LEU A 447 -15.88 17.63 29.11
C LEU A 447 -15.81 18.67 27.99
N ALA A 448 -16.06 19.95 28.31
CA ALA A 448 -16.00 21.05 27.34
C ALA A 448 -14.57 21.36 26.85
N VAL A 449 -13.54 20.84 27.52
CA VAL A 449 -12.12 21.07 27.19
C VAL A 449 -11.36 19.78 26.91
N VAL A 450 -12.05 18.62 26.86
CA VAL A 450 -11.42 17.36 26.43
C VAL A 450 -11.22 17.43 24.93
N THR A 451 -10.00 17.73 24.52
CA THR A 451 -9.60 17.77 23.12
C THR A 451 -8.37 16.89 22.89
N PRO A 452 -8.15 16.43 21.66
CA PRO A 452 -6.90 15.79 21.28
C PRO A 452 -5.68 16.62 21.72
N GLY A 453 -4.66 15.96 22.26
CA GLY A 453 -3.44 16.55 22.82
C GLY A 453 -3.50 16.84 24.34
N CYS A 454 -4.69 16.81 24.97
CA CYS A 454 -4.83 17.01 26.41
C CYS A 454 -4.08 15.93 27.21
N VAL A 455 -3.28 16.35 28.20
CA VAL A 455 -2.65 15.42 29.15
C VAL A 455 -3.53 15.26 30.39
N CYS A 456 -3.73 14.02 30.80
CA CYS A 456 -4.66 13.65 31.87
C CYS A 456 -4.17 12.41 32.61
N LEU A 457 -4.88 12.05 33.67
CA LEU A 457 -4.87 10.70 34.21
C LEU A 457 -6.08 9.96 33.63
N ALA A 458 -5.86 8.76 33.11
CA ALA A 458 -6.90 7.91 32.54
C ALA A 458 -6.91 6.54 33.23
N PRO A 459 -8.08 5.90 33.38
CA PRO A 459 -8.18 4.56 33.93
C PRO A 459 -7.68 3.51 32.94
N PHE A 460 -7.05 2.47 33.47
CA PHE A 460 -6.76 1.23 32.75
C PHE A 460 -7.11 0.06 33.66
N THR A 461 -7.80 -0.92 33.10
CA THR A 461 -8.23 -2.13 33.82
C THR A 461 -7.35 -3.29 33.37
N ASP A 462 -6.66 -3.92 34.33
CA ASP A 462 -5.81 -5.06 34.03
C ASP A 462 -6.62 -6.35 33.77
N VAL A 463 -5.92 -7.43 33.43
CA VAL A 463 -6.53 -8.75 33.18
C VAL A 463 -7.21 -9.38 34.40
N GLN A 464 -6.94 -8.87 35.61
CA GLN A 464 -7.55 -9.31 36.87
C GLN A 464 -8.78 -8.48 37.22
N GLY A 465 -9.14 -7.48 36.39
CA GLY A 465 -10.26 -6.58 36.62
C GLY A 465 -9.93 -5.42 37.57
N MET A 466 -8.65 -5.23 37.93
CA MET A 466 -8.23 -4.14 38.80
C MET A 466 -8.03 -2.88 37.97
N GLN A 467 -8.80 -1.84 38.30
CA GLN A 467 -8.69 -0.53 37.66
C GLN A 467 -7.71 0.36 38.42
N ALA A 468 -6.75 0.93 37.70
CA ALA A 468 -5.82 1.94 38.22
C ALA A 468 -5.71 3.11 37.22
N TYR A 469 -5.21 4.24 37.69
CA TYR A 469 -5.06 5.44 36.87
C TYR A 469 -3.60 5.66 36.49
N TYR A 470 -3.38 6.10 35.26
CA TYR A 470 -2.05 6.28 34.69
C TYR A 470 -1.96 7.59 33.91
N ARG A 471 -0.75 8.13 33.75
CA ARG A 471 -0.54 9.32 32.91
C ARG A 471 -0.87 8.97 31.46
N ALA A 472 -1.66 9.82 30.83
CA ALA A 472 -2.11 9.62 29.47
C ALA A 472 -2.18 10.93 28.70
N ARG A 473 -2.19 10.82 27.38
CA ARG A 473 -2.51 11.89 26.43
C ARG A 473 -3.74 11.48 25.63
N VAL A 474 -4.71 12.39 25.49
CA VAL A 474 -5.86 12.19 24.62
C VAL A 474 -5.40 12.24 23.17
N GLU A 475 -5.60 11.16 22.43
CA GLU A 475 -5.26 11.06 21.01
C GLU A 475 -6.46 11.40 20.12
N ASP A 476 -7.67 11.01 20.52
CA ASP A 476 -8.91 11.34 19.79
C ASP A 476 -10.13 11.39 20.73
N VAL A 477 -11.22 12.03 20.29
CA VAL A 477 -12.47 12.18 21.05
C VAL A 477 -13.67 11.97 20.13
N PHE A 478 -14.59 11.09 20.51
CA PHE A 478 -15.76 10.74 19.70
C PHE A 478 -16.98 10.42 20.57
N SER A 479 -18.18 10.53 19.99
CA SER A 479 -19.43 10.13 20.66
C SER A 479 -19.74 8.67 20.32
N SER A 480 -20.02 7.83 21.32
CA SER A 480 -20.48 6.45 21.11
C SER A 480 -21.96 6.38 20.72
N GLN A 481 -22.48 5.20 20.34
CA GLN A 481 -23.90 4.99 20.01
C GLN A 481 -24.86 5.50 21.10
N ASP A 482 -24.46 5.36 22.36
CA ASP A 482 -25.21 5.83 23.53
C ASP A 482 -25.10 7.36 23.78
N GLU A 483 -24.61 8.14 22.81
CA GLU A 483 -24.35 9.59 22.87
C GLU A 483 -23.38 10.04 23.99
N LYS A 484 -22.67 9.11 24.62
CA LYS A 484 -21.62 9.41 25.60
C LYS A 484 -20.32 9.80 24.92
N LEU A 485 -19.62 10.78 25.49
CA LEU A 485 -18.31 11.21 25.02
C LEU A 485 -17.25 10.20 25.44
N LYS A 486 -16.60 9.56 24.47
CA LYS A 486 -15.45 8.66 24.63
C LYS A 486 -14.17 9.37 24.21
N ALA A 487 -13.07 9.00 24.86
CA ALA A 487 -11.73 9.48 24.53
C ALA A 487 -10.82 8.30 24.25
N LEU A 488 -10.11 8.36 23.12
CA LEU A 488 -8.97 7.50 22.87
C LEU A 488 -7.75 8.08 23.58
N VAL A 489 -7.12 7.31 24.47
CA VAL A 489 -5.96 7.75 25.26
C VAL A 489 -4.71 6.92 24.99
N PHE A 490 -3.55 7.57 24.97
CA PHE A 490 -2.22 6.94 24.89
C PHE A 490 -1.52 7.03 26.25
N PHE A 491 -1.15 5.90 26.82
CA PHE A 491 -0.44 5.82 28.09
C PHE A 491 1.05 6.09 27.89
N VAL A 492 1.45 7.33 28.18
CA VAL A 492 2.77 7.89 27.85
C VAL A 492 3.97 7.18 28.50
N ASP A 493 3.71 6.35 29.50
CA ASP A 493 4.74 5.61 30.24
C ASP A 493 4.84 4.14 29.84
N TYR A 494 3.81 3.59 29.18
CA TYR A 494 3.77 2.17 28.80
C TYR A 494 3.67 1.96 27.29
N GLY A 495 3.22 2.96 26.53
CA GLY A 495 3.14 2.95 25.08
C GLY A 495 1.89 2.28 24.49
N ASN A 496 0.94 1.83 25.31
CA ASN A 496 -0.34 1.30 24.83
C ASN A 496 -1.42 2.38 24.77
N THR A 497 -2.47 2.10 24.00
CA THR A 497 -3.67 2.94 23.87
C THR A 497 -4.92 2.25 24.39
N GLU A 498 -5.92 3.01 24.84
CA GLU A 498 -7.22 2.48 25.27
C GLU A 498 -8.36 3.47 25.03
N ILE A 499 -9.58 2.98 24.83
CA ILE A 499 -10.79 3.83 24.80
C ILE A 499 -11.37 3.91 26.21
N VAL A 500 -11.57 5.13 26.71
CA VAL A 500 -12.15 5.39 28.04
C VAL A 500 -13.34 6.35 27.94
N ASP A 501 -14.21 6.35 28.96
CA ASP A 501 -15.22 7.40 29.10
C ASP A 501 -14.54 8.74 29.42
N ALA A 502 -14.91 9.80 28.70
CA ALA A 502 -14.31 11.11 28.91
C ALA A 502 -14.60 11.66 30.34
N SER A 503 -15.69 11.20 30.97
CA SER A 503 -16.03 11.50 32.37
C SER A 503 -15.07 10.86 33.38
N ASP A 504 -14.35 9.81 32.99
CA ASP A 504 -13.41 9.12 33.85
C ASP A 504 -12.03 9.78 33.83
N LEU A 505 -11.77 10.72 32.92
CA LEU A 505 -10.51 11.45 32.90
C LEU A 505 -10.34 12.34 34.14
N ARG A 506 -9.14 12.38 34.71
CA ARG A 506 -8.77 13.27 35.82
C ARG A 506 -7.65 14.24 35.42
N LEU A 507 -7.60 15.41 36.06
CA LEU A 507 -6.54 16.39 35.83
C LEU A 507 -5.17 15.83 36.24
N LEU A 508 -4.15 16.00 35.39
CA LEU A 508 -2.77 15.63 35.70
C LEU A 508 -2.10 16.69 36.58
N PRO A 509 -1.68 16.39 37.83
CA PRO A 509 -0.98 17.32 38.72
C PRO A 509 0.33 17.85 38.12
N ARG A 510 0.70 19.10 38.44
CA ARG A 510 1.91 19.75 37.91
C ARG A 510 3.19 18.97 38.19
N ARG A 511 3.34 18.41 39.40
CA ARG A 511 4.52 17.61 39.79
C ARG A 511 4.72 16.38 38.91
N LEU A 512 3.62 15.72 38.52
CA LEU A 512 3.67 14.56 37.62
C LEU A 512 3.86 14.94 36.15
N ARG A 513 3.78 16.24 35.82
CA ARG A 513 3.97 16.77 34.47
C ARG A 513 5.43 17.12 34.17
N GLU A 514 6.23 17.32 35.21
CA GLU A 514 7.67 17.64 35.11
C GLU A 514 8.52 16.41 34.74
N VAL A 515 8.03 15.22 35.08
CA VAL A 515 8.65 13.93 34.75
C VAL A 515 8.46 13.66 33.25
N ASN A 516 9.53 13.32 32.55
CA ASN A 516 9.51 12.94 31.14
C ASN A 516 8.58 11.74 30.90
N MET A 517 8.09 11.59 29.68
CA MET A 517 7.46 10.33 29.25
C MET A 517 8.48 9.19 29.39
N LEU A 518 8.05 7.99 29.79
CA LEU A 518 8.96 6.87 29.99
C LEU A 518 8.94 5.84 28.84
N ALA A 519 7.86 5.77 28.08
CA ALA A 519 7.76 4.83 26.97
C ALA A 519 8.60 5.30 25.77
N VAL A 520 9.48 4.41 25.30
CA VAL A 520 10.29 4.58 24.11
C VAL A 520 9.84 3.59 23.04
N GLU A 521 9.54 4.13 21.86
CA GLU A 521 9.09 3.36 20.71
C GLU A 521 10.28 2.58 20.11
N CYS A 522 10.10 1.28 19.87
CA CYS A 522 11.12 0.40 19.30
C CYS A 522 10.59 -0.38 18.09
N MET A 523 11.43 -0.48 17.05
CA MET A 523 11.23 -1.32 15.89
C MET A 523 12.39 -2.30 15.74
N LEU A 524 12.10 -3.57 15.41
CA LEU A 524 13.18 -4.52 15.10
C LEU A 524 13.91 -4.09 13.82
N ALA A 525 15.24 -4.02 13.90
CA ALA A 525 16.11 -3.69 12.79
C ALA A 525 16.38 -4.91 11.90
N GLU A 526 16.62 -4.65 10.61
CA GLU A 526 17.08 -5.60 9.59
C GLU A 526 16.16 -6.79 9.33
N VAL A 527 14.90 -6.69 9.77
CA VAL A 527 13.89 -7.74 9.59
C VAL A 527 12.57 -7.14 9.14
N LYS A 528 11.84 -7.90 8.31
CA LYS A 528 10.48 -7.57 7.90
C LYS A 528 9.60 -8.82 7.95
N PRO A 529 8.27 -8.68 8.01
CA PRO A 529 7.39 -9.83 7.95
C PRO A 529 7.53 -10.56 6.61
N VAL A 530 7.25 -11.87 6.62
CA VAL A 530 7.25 -12.70 5.41
C VAL A 530 6.26 -12.16 4.37
N ALA A 531 6.64 -12.21 3.09
CA ALA A 531 5.86 -11.67 1.97
C ALA A 531 4.49 -12.36 1.77
N LYS A 532 4.28 -13.50 2.44
CA LYS A 532 2.98 -14.16 2.59
C LYS A 532 1.86 -13.22 3.08
N TYR A 533 2.22 -12.16 3.81
CA TYR A 533 1.30 -11.10 4.23
C TYR A 533 1.34 -9.95 3.20
N SER A 534 0.41 -9.95 2.25
CA SER A 534 0.39 -9.02 1.11
C SER A 534 0.17 -7.54 1.49
N ASP A 535 -0.22 -7.30 2.74
CA ASP A 535 -0.43 -6.00 3.37
C ASP A 535 0.82 -5.50 4.13
N GLY A 536 1.92 -6.27 4.10
CA GLY A 536 3.16 -5.95 4.80
C GLY A 536 3.08 -6.05 6.32
N SER A 537 2.03 -6.70 6.86
CA SER A 537 1.83 -6.84 8.30
C SER A 537 2.53 -8.06 8.89
N TRP A 538 2.86 -8.00 10.19
CA TRP A 538 3.34 -9.16 10.92
C TRP A 538 2.23 -10.18 11.14
N GLY A 539 2.56 -11.46 10.96
CA GLY A 539 1.62 -12.55 11.20
C GLY A 539 1.08 -12.56 12.62
N PRO A 540 -0.20 -12.93 12.84
CA PRO A 540 -0.75 -13.03 14.19
C PRO A 540 0.03 -14.00 15.06
N ASP A 541 0.54 -15.09 14.48
CA ASP A 541 1.36 -16.08 15.20
C ASP A 541 2.72 -15.51 15.60
N ALA A 542 3.33 -14.70 14.74
CA ALA A 542 4.58 -14.00 15.05
C ALA A 542 4.36 -13.00 16.21
N THR A 543 3.29 -12.19 16.14
CA THR A 543 2.98 -11.20 17.17
C THR A 543 2.64 -11.87 18.50
N LYS A 544 1.83 -12.93 18.49
CA LYS A 544 1.53 -13.74 19.69
C LYS A 544 2.79 -14.36 20.28
N TRP A 545 3.69 -14.84 19.42
CA TRP A 545 4.97 -15.40 19.86
C TRP A 545 5.83 -14.33 20.55
N LEU A 546 5.98 -13.14 19.94
CA LEU A 546 6.74 -12.05 20.57
C LEU A 546 6.08 -11.57 21.86
N GLN A 547 4.76 -11.43 21.89
CA GLN A 547 4.01 -11.10 23.12
C GLN A 547 4.32 -12.11 24.24
N LYS A 548 4.23 -13.41 23.98
CA LYS A 548 4.56 -14.44 24.97
C LYS A 548 6.04 -14.41 25.39
N TYR A 549 6.93 -14.13 24.45
CA TYR A 549 8.37 -14.20 24.68
C TYR A 549 8.92 -12.94 25.38
N ALA A 550 8.48 -11.75 24.98
CA ALA A 550 9.08 -10.47 25.33
C ALA A 550 8.26 -9.59 26.28
N LEU A 551 6.93 -9.64 26.24
CA LEU A 551 6.09 -8.76 27.06
C LEU A 551 6.39 -8.94 28.56
N ASN A 552 6.51 -7.83 29.28
CA ASN A 552 6.80 -7.77 30.72
C ASN A 552 8.10 -8.45 31.13
N LYS A 553 9.14 -8.37 30.29
CA LYS A 553 10.47 -8.90 30.58
C LYS A 553 11.58 -7.92 30.18
N SER A 554 12.73 -8.07 30.82
CA SER A 554 13.92 -7.27 30.55
C SER A 554 14.81 -7.90 29.49
N PHE A 555 15.32 -7.05 28.61
CA PHE A 555 16.21 -7.41 27.50
C PHE A 555 17.39 -6.44 27.44
N THR A 556 18.44 -6.87 26.75
CA THR A 556 19.47 -5.94 26.27
C THR A 556 19.12 -5.56 24.84
N ILE A 557 18.95 -4.28 24.60
CA ILE A 557 18.75 -3.70 23.28
C ILE A 557 20.12 -3.38 22.72
N GLN A 558 20.44 -3.91 21.54
CA GLN A 558 21.52 -3.39 20.72
C GLN A 558 20.93 -2.37 19.74
N ILE A 559 21.35 -1.12 19.87
CA ILE A 559 20.82 0.01 19.09
C ILE A 559 21.48 0.00 17.71
N TYR A 560 20.66 -0.19 16.68
CA TYR A 560 21.08 -0.04 15.30
C TYR A 560 21.10 1.44 14.92
N SER A 561 19.97 2.13 15.13
CA SER A 561 19.83 3.56 14.85
C SER A 561 18.75 4.20 15.71
N VAL A 562 18.76 5.53 15.77
CA VAL A 562 17.70 6.35 16.37
C VAL A 562 17.26 7.38 15.34
N VAL A 563 16.01 7.29 14.88
CA VAL A 563 15.46 8.20 13.86
C VAL A 563 14.07 8.65 14.29
N SER A 564 13.80 9.96 14.26
CA SER A 564 12.49 10.55 14.60
C SER A 564 11.94 10.15 15.98
N GLY A 565 12.82 9.91 16.97
CA GLY A 565 12.45 9.50 18.32
C GLY A 565 12.20 7.99 18.50
N MET A 566 12.32 7.21 17.43
CA MET A 566 12.17 5.76 17.40
C MET A 566 13.54 5.07 17.44
N LEU A 567 13.65 3.99 18.20
CA LEU A 567 14.83 3.12 18.18
C LEU A 567 14.64 1.97 17.17
N ARG A 568 15.62 1.79 16.27
CA ARG A 568 15.76 0.56 15.48
C ARG A 568 16.73 -0.37 16.21
N VAL A 569 16.33 -1.60 16.48
CA VAL A 569 17.04 -2.43 17.45
C VAL A 569 17.20 -3.90 17.07
N ASN A 570 18.29 -4.49 17.54
CA ASN A 570 18.41 -5.93 17.71
C ASN A 570 18.14 -6.27 19.17
N LEU A 571 17.04 -6.99 19.42
CA LEU A 571 16.59 -7.32 20.77
C LEU A 571 17.27 -8.60 21.26
N LEU A 572 18.09 -8.50 22.30
CA LEU A 572 18.91 -9.61 22.82
C LEU A 572 18.31 -10.16 24.12
N GLY A 573 17.81 -11.39 24.06
CA GLY A 573 17.39 -12.19 25.22
C GLY A 573 18.55 -12.98 25.82
N LYS A 574 18.40 -13.45 27.06
CA LYS A 574 19.33 -14.39 27.70
C LYS A 574 18.67 -15.77 27.85
N GLU A 575 19.22 -16.80 27.23
CA GLU A 575 18.83 -18.21 27.48
C GLU A 575 20.09 -19.02 27.82
N GLY A 576 20.07 -19.78 28.92
CA GLY A 576 21.21 -20.63 29.32
C GLY A 576 22.54 -19.87 29.50
N GLY A 577 22.48 -18.59 29.86
CA GLY A 577 23.66 -17.72 30.02
C GLY A 577 24.23 -17.13 28.73
N ARG A 578 23.66 -17.41 27.55
CA ARG A 578 24.06 -16.82 26.26
C ARG A 578 23.05 -15.77 25.79
N PHE A 579 23.55 -14.75 25.11
CA PHE A 579 22.70 -13.78 24.43
C PHE A 579 22.16 -14.37 23.11
N ILE A 580 20.85 -14.23 22.89
CA ILE A 580 20.16 -14.68 21.68
C ILE A 580 19.47 -13.48 21.04
N SER A 581 19.72 -13.27 19.75
CA SER A 581 19.00 -12.29 18.95
C SER A 581 17.59 -12.79 18.63
N ILE A 582 16.59 -12.05 19.12
CA ILE A 582 15.19 -12.31 18.80
C ILE A 582 14.91 -12.07 17.30
N ASN A 583 15.58 -11.09 16.68
CA ASN A 583 15.49 -10.82 15.26
C ASN A 583 15.85 -12.09 14.45
N GLN A 584 16.98 -12.73 14.77
CA GLN A 584 17.39 -14.00 14.14
C GLN A 584 16.46 -15.16 14.48
N LYS A 585 15.90 -15.19 15.70
CA LYS A 585 14.95 -16.22 16.10
C LYS A 585 13.68 -16.16 15.26
N LEU A 586 13.12 -14.96 15.02
CA LEU A 586 11.97 -14.76 14.13
C LEU A 586 12.24 -15.25 12.72
N ILE A 587 13.44 -15.03 12.17
CA ILE A 587 13.84 -15.56 10.86
C ILE A 587 13.89 -17.10 10.90
N SER A 588 14.53 -17.69 11.91
CA SER A 588 14.66 -19.14 12.04
C SER A 588 13.31 -19.87 12.19
N LEU A 589 12.31 -19.19 12.76
CA LEU A 589 10.94 -19.69 12.91
C LEU A 589 10.08 -19.48 11.65
N GLY A 590 10.62 -18.82 10.61
CA GLY A 590 9.87 -18.49 9.40
C GLY A 590 8.85 -17.36 9.59
N PHE A 591 8.97 -16.56 10.66
CA PHE A 591 8.11 -15.41 10.93
C PHE A 591 8.59 -14.12 10.27
N ALA A 592 9.89 -14.02 9.98
CA ALA A 592 10.52 -12.86 9.35
C ALA A 592 11.45 -13.25 8.21
N VAL A 593 11.73 -12.29 7.33
CA VAL A 593 12.85 -12.35 6.38
C VAL A 593 13.81 -11.20 6.66
N LYS A 594 15.09 -11.39 6.32
CA LYS A 594 16.08 -10.32 6.37
C LYS A 594 15.65 -9.19 5.44
N ALA A 595 15.79 -7.95 5.90
CA ALA A 595 15.46 -6.76 5.15
C ALA A 595 16.53 -5.70 5.33
N GLU A 596 16.67 -4.83 4.34
CA GLU A 596 17.49 -3.64 4.49
C GLU A 596 16.76 -2.55 5.27
N GLU A 597 17.52 -1.80 6.06
CA GLU A 597 17.06 -0.61 6.74
C GLU A 597 16.84 0.55 5.77
N PHE A 598 15.95 1.48 6.14
CA PHE A 598 15.73 2.68 5.33
C PHE A 598 16.90 3.66 5.45
N TYR A 599 17.01 4.57 4.48
CA TYR A 599 18.16 5.46 4.31
C TYR A 599 18.60 6.21 5.57
N LEU A 600 17.68 6.90 6.28
CA LEU A 600 18.07 7.65 7.49
C LEU A 600 18.53 6.73 8.63
N SER A 601 17.97 5.51 8.73
CA SER A 601 18.43 4.51 9.69
C SER A 601 19.86 4.07 9.39
N LYS A 602 20.18 3.80 8.11
CA LYS A 602 21.54 3.46 7.67
C LYS A 602 22.54 4.58 7.96
N GLN A 603 22.22 5.83 7.63
CA GLN A 603 23.11 6.97 7.93
C GLN A 603 23.34 7.15 9.43
N ASN A 604 22.29 7.07 10.25
CA ASN A 604 22.44 7.18 11.70
C ASN A 604 23.26 6.02 12.28
N HIS A 605 23.11 4.81 11.73
CA HIS A 605 23.93 3.66 12.09
C HIS A 605 25.41 3.87 11.76
N GLU A 606 25.73 4.38 10.56
CA GLU A 606 27.10 4.73 10.15
C GLU A 606 27.72 5.79 11.06
N LEU A 607 26.97 6.83 11.41
CA LEU A 607 27.44 7.87 12.35
C LEU A 607 27.70 7.30 13.74
N ARG A 608 26.80 6.45 14.26
CA ARG A 608 27.01 5.76 15.53
C ARG A 608 28.24 4.85 15.50
N ALA A 609 28.56 4.25 14.36
CA ALA A 609 29.79 3.48 14.20
C ALA A 609 31.04 4.38 14.24
N ILE A 610 31.01 5.55 13.60
CA ILE A 610 32.12 6.53 13.65
C ILE A 610 32.37 6.99 15.09
N TYR A 611 31.32 7.38 15.82
CA TYR A 611 31.42 7.79 17.23
C TYR A 611 31.96 6.71 18.18
N SER A 612 31.96 5.44 17.77
CA SER A 612 32.56 4.35 18.55
C SER A 612 34.08 4.25 18.41
N SER A 613 34.64 4.86 17.35
CA SER A 613 36.04 4.71 16.95
C SER A 613 36.96 5.88 17.33
N GLU A 614 36.42 7.04 17.72
CA GLU A 614 37.20 8.25 18.04
C GLU A 614 37.22 8.53 19.56
N THR A 615 38.41 8.78 20.14
CA THR A 615 38.63 9.10 21.57
C THR A 615 38.45 10.58 21.94
N GLU A 616 38.53 11.50 20.96
CA GLU A 616 38.27 12.93 21.14
C GLU A 616 37.41 13.41 19.97
N ALA A 617 36.19 13.88 20.25
CA ALA A 617 35.31 14.46 19.24
C ALA A 617 35.43 16.00 19.31
N PRO A 618 35.34 16.72 18.17
CA PRO A 618 35.13 18.17 18.22
C PRO A 618 33.81 18.48 18.94
N ASP A 619 33.80 19.55 19.75
CA ASP A 619 32.65 20.08 20.53
C ASP A 619 31.46 20.55 19.67
N HIS A 620 31.41 20.15 18.40
CA HIS A 620 30.22 20.29 17.58
C HIS A 620 29.30 19.11 17.87
N ASP A 621 28.27 19.42 18.65
CA ASP A 621 27.01 18.71 18.72
C ASP A 621 26.30 18.74 17.35
N GLU A 622 26.99 18.36 16.27
CA GLU A 622 26.41 17.83 15.02
C GLU A 622 26.00 16.40 15.27
N THR A 623 25.21 16.26 16.31
CA THR A 623 24.20 15.26 16.31
C THR A 623 23.41 15.52 15.01
N ILE A 624 23.39 14.59 14.06
CA ILE A 624 22.21 14.43 13.19
C ILE A 624 21.07 13.92 14.09
N THR A 625 20.86 14.59 15.22
CA THR A 625 19.52 14.90 15.65
C THR A 625 19.12 16.04 14.73
N THR A 626 17.99 15.87 14.08
CA THR A 626 17.08 16.99 13.88
C THR A 626 17.05 17.78 15.19
N SER A 627 17.86 18.83 15.25
CA SER A 627 18.25 19.54 16.46
C SER A 627 17.03 20.00 17.22
N ALA A 628 17.11 19.88 18.54
CA ALA A 628 16.18 20.39 19.54
C ALA A 628 15.29 21.54 19.02
N LEU A 629 14.04 21.19 18.71
CA LEU A 629 13.02 22.13 18.22
C LEU A 629 12.57 23.03 19.37
N SER A 630 13.19 24.21 19.47
CA SER A 630 12.76 25.31 20.33
C SER A 630 11.28 25.65 20.09
N SER A 631 10.48 25.61 21.15
CA SER A 631 9.06 25.98 21.16
C SER A 631 8.88 27.49 21.35
N CYS A 632 8.16 28.17 20.45
CA CYS A 632 7.68 29.54 20.68
C CYS A 632 6.20 29.52 21.06
N SER A 633 5.84 30.25 22.13
CA SER A 633 4.46 30.35 22.61
C SER A 633 3.65 31.39 21.84
N PHE A 634 2.51 30.98 21.31
CA PHE A 634 1.54 31.87 20.67
C PHE A 634 0.28 31.99 21.53
N ASN A 635 0.03 33.19 22.05
CA ASN A 635 -1.30 33.55 22.56
C ASN A 635 -2.20 33.98 21.39
N HIS A 636 -3.48 33.58 21.47
CA HIS A 636 -4.55 33.83 20.51
C HIS A 636 -4.36 35.05 19.59
N PHE A 637 -4.18 34.79 18.30
CA PHE A 637 -4.34 35.80 17.26
C PHE A 637 -5.80 36.26 17.22
N ARG A 638 -6.03 37.55 17.48
CA ARG A 638 -7.35 38.16 17.32
C ARG A 638 -7.67 38.34 15.84
N ASP A 639 -8.93 38.08 15.48
CA ASP A 639 -9.50 38.29 14.14
C ASP A 639 -9.51 39.78 13.76
N HIS A 640 -8.46 40.36 13.14
CA HIS A 640 -8.57 41.72 12.57
C HIS A 640 -7.71 41.99 11.31
N SER A 641 -8.31 42.81 10.42
CA SER A 641 -7.90 43.29 9.10
C SER A 641 -7.15 42.31 8.19
N ALA A 642 -7.82 41.21 7.83
CA ALA A 642 -7.40 40.35 6.74
C ALA A 642 -7.24 41.18 5.45
N CYS A 643 -6.13 41.01 4.74
CA CYS A 643 -6.05 41.42 3.36
C CYS A 643 -7.08 40.58 2.57
N SER A 644 -7.84 41.18 1.65
CA SER A 644 -8.80 40.42 0.82
C SER A 644 -8.11 39.41 -0.13
N THR A 645 -6.79 39.43 -0.19
CA THR A 645 -5.98 38.61 -1.09
C THR A 645 -5.82 37.20 -0.53
N LYS A 646 -6.26 36.20 -1.29
CA LYS A 646 -6.09 34.78 -0.99
C LYS A 646 -4.96 34.20 -1.82
N VAL A 647 -4.15 33.32 -1.22
CA VAL A 647 -3.13 32.54 -1.94
C VAL A 647 -3.53 31.08 -1.96
N LYS A 648 -3.53 30.50 -3.17
CA LYS A 648 -3.79 29.07 -3.37
C LYS A 648 -2.53 28.27 -3.05
N LEU A 649 -2.67 27.30 -2.16
CA LEU A 649 -1.61 26.37 -1.78
C LEU A 649 -1.51 25.19 -2.75
N ARG A 650 -0.36 24.54 -2.78
CA ARG A 650 -0.10 23.29 -3.52
C ARG A 650 0.14 22.15 -2.54
N GLY A 651 -0.30 20.95 -2.91
CA GLY A 651 -0.32 19.78 -2.03
C GLY A 651 -1.73 19.50 -1.48
N PRO A 652 -1.87 18.71 -0.41
CA PRO A 652 -0.81 18.04 0.33
C PRO A 652 -0.14 16.95 -0.51
N ASP A 653 1.20 16.89 -0.51
CA ASP A 653 1.99 15.95 -1.31
C ASP A 653 2.93 15.10 -0.44
N SER A 654 3.30 13.91 -0.93
CA SER A 654 4.31 13.05 -0.32
C SER A 654 5.25 12.52 -1.39
N PRO A 655 6.58 12.51 -1.16
CA PRO A 655 7.54 11.92 -2.09
C PRO A 655 7.45 10.38 -2.13
N LEU A 656 6.76 9.76 -1.17
CA LEU A 656 6.46 8.32 -1.18
C LEU A 656 5.28 7.96 -2.10
N LEU A 657 4.58 8.93 -2.69
CA LEU A 657 3.42 8.64 -3.53
C LEU A 657 3.84 7.82 -4.76
N LEU A 658 3.26 6.62 -4.91
CA LEU A 658 3.57 5.72 -6.02
C LEU A 658 3.13 6.33 -7.35
N ARG A 659 4.05 6.31 -8.31
CA ARG A 659 3.81 6.69 -9.71
C ARG A 659 4.10 5.50 -10.60
N PHE A 660 3.31 5.36 -11.65
CA PHE A 660 3.34 4.19 -12.52
C PHE A 660 3.54 4.60 -13.97
N VAL A 661 4.15 3.71 -14.75
CA VAL A 661 4.28 3.82 -16.20
C VAL A 661 3.82 2.52 -16.86
N ALA A 662 3.27 2.63 -18.05
CA ALA A 662 2.88 1.47 -18.84
C ALA A 662 4.10 0.70 -19.34
N LEU A 663 3.93 -0.61 -19.54
CA LEU A 663 4.97 -1.49 -20.08
C LEU A 663 4.94 -1.60 -21.61
N THR A 664 3.81 -1.25 -22.22
CA THR A 664 3.62 -1.33 -23.68
C THR A 664 4.17 -0.09 -24.38
N PRO A 665 4.71 -0.21 -25.61
CA PRO A 665 5.13 0.92 -26.43
C PRO A 665 4.03 1.98 -26.59
N SER A 666 2.80 1.54 -26.88
CA SER A 666 1.64 2.42 -27.06
C SER A 666 1.23 3.19 -25.80
N GLY A 667 1.62 2.70 -24.63
CA GLY A 667 1.36 3.33 -23.33
C GLY A 667 2.53 4.15 -22.79
N SER A 668 3.76 3.86 -23.20
CA SER A 668 4.99 4.39 -22.59
C SER A 668 5.11 5.93 -22.61
N SER A 669 4.52 6.58 -23.62
CA SER A 669 4.50 8.05 -23.76
C SER A 669 3.34 8.73 -23.04
N LYS A 670 2.37 7.96 -22.51
CA LYS A 670 1.15 8.48 -21.89
C LYS A 670 1.38 8.76 -20.41
N LEU A 671 0.79 9.85 -19.92
CA LEU A 671 0.71 10.10 -18.49
C LEU A 671 -0.27 9.09 -17.85
N VAL A 672 0.20 8.30 -16.89
CA VAL A 672 -0.64 7.33 -16.17
C VAL A 672 -1.21 7.98 -14.91
N LYS A 673 -2.52 7.88 -14.72
CA LYS A 673 -3.22 8.32 -13.50
C LYS A 673 -4.07 7.19 -12.94
N VAL A 674 -4.04 7.00 -11.63
CA VAL A 674 -4.99 6.11 -10.96
C VAL A 674 -6.29 6.88 -10.72
N GLU A 675 -7.44 6.25 -11.00
CA GLU A 675 -8.76 6.87 -10.80
C GLU A 675 -8.94 7.33 -9.35
N THR A 676 -9.51 8.53 -9.17
CA THR A 676 -9.77 9.08 -7.83
C THR A 676 -10.75 8.28 -6.99
N SER A 677 -11.54 7.33 -7.52
CA SER A 677 -12.35 6.46 -6.66
C SER A 677 -11.56 5.26 -6.13
N SER A 678 -10.38 4.98 -6.68
CA SER A 678 -9.58 3.81 -6.36
C SER A 678 -8.90 3.94 -4.99
N VAL A 679 -8.82 2.84 -4.24
CA VAL A 679 -8.02 2.76 -3.01
C VAL A 679 -6.55 3.06 -3.24
N ASN A 680 -6.04 2.84 -4.46
CA ASN A 680 -4.64 3.10 -4.81
C ASN A 680 -4.38 4.52 -5.31
N SER A 681 -5.40 5.39 -5.35
CA SER A 681 -5.23 6.80 -5.74
C SER A 681 -4.31 7.60 -4.80
N THR A 682 -4.06 7.08 -3.59
CA THR A 682 -3.15 7.64 -2.58
C THR A 682 -2.12 6.60 -2.12
N ALA A 683 -1.84 5.58 -2.95
CA ALA A 683 -0.92 4.51 -2.58
C ALA A 683 0.50 5.07 -2.34
N LEU A 684 1.06 4.72 -1.18
CA LEU A 684 2.40 5.11 -0.76
C LEU A 684 3.37 3.94 -0.92
N ASP A 685 4.62 4.25 -1.22
CA ASP A 685 5.71 3.28 -1.22
C ASP A 685 6.13 2.99 0.22
N LEU A 686 5.69 1.84 0.73
CA LEU A 686 6.00 1.40 2.09
C LEU A 686 7.39 0.77 2.21
N GLU A 687 8.07 0.52 1.09
CA GLU A 687 9.41 -0.07 1.05
C GLU A 687 10.28 0.66 0.01
N PRO A 688 10.57 1.96 0.20
CA PRO A 688 11.40 2.74 -0.74
C PRO A 688 12.84 2.22 -0.84
N GLN A 689 13.29 1.40 0.12
CA GLN A 689 14.58 0.68 0.08
C GLN A 689 14.60 -0.54 -0.81
N ASN A 690 13.44 -1.05 -1.20
CA ASN A 690 13.37 -2.27 -1.97
C ASN A 690 13.63 -1.93 -3.45
N PRO A 691 14.75 -2.41 -4.03
CA PRO A 691 15.15 -2.08 -5.39
C PRO A 691 14.32 -2.84 -6.44
N HIS A 692 13.58 -3.89 -6.03
CA HIS A 692 12.76 -4.67 -6.94
C HIS A 692 11.59 -3.87 -7.53
N GLU A 693 11.20 -4.25 -8.73
CA GLU A 693 10.06 -3.63 -9.42
C GLU A 693 8.75 -3.86 -8.65
N ARG A 694 7.80 -2.94 -8.82
CA ARG A 694 6.44 -3.03 -8.27
C ARG A 694 5.44 -3.08 -9.40
N LEU A 695 4.44 -3.95 -9.28
CA LEU A 695 3.40 -4.15 -10.28
C LEU A 695 2.05 -3.66 -9.77
N LEU A 696 1.41 -2.77 -10.54
CA LEU A 696 0.00 -2.44 -10.43
C LEU A 696 -0.76 -3.04 -11.61
N VAL A 697 -1.84 -3.75 -11.33
CA VAL A 697 -2.75 -4.32 -12.34
C VAL A 697 -4.02 -3.46 -12.37
N ALA A 698 -4.45 -3.04 -13.56
CA ALA A 698 -5.69 -2.28 -13.75
C ALA A 698 -6.78 -3.14 -14.40
N GLY A 699 -7.96 -3.19 -13.80
CA GLY A 699 -9.10 -3.92 -14.36
C GLY A 699 -9.64 -3.30 -15.65
N ASN A 700 -9.53 -1.98 -15.79
CA ASN A 700 -9.90 -1.25 -17.01
C ASN A 700 -9.01 0.00 -17.17
N VAL A 701 -8.84 0.46 -18.41
CA VAL A 701 -8.03 1.62 -18.77
C VAL A 701 -8.85 2.51 -19.68
N THR A 702 -9.02 3.78 -19.30
CA THR A 702 -9.67 4.79 -20.15
C THR A 702 -8.65 5.81 -20.63
N LEU A 703 -8.76 6.25 -21.87
CA LEU A 703 -7.94 7.32 -22.43
C LEU A 703 -8.73 8.63 -22.41
N ASN A 704 -8.03 9.73 -22.14
CA ASN A 704 -8.62 11.05 -22.37
C ASN A 704 -8.85 11.29 -23.88
N PRO A 705 -9.67 12.27 -24.29
CA PRO A 705 -9.98 12.52 -25.69
C PRO A 705 -8.75 12.77 -26.58
N SER A 706 -7.65 13.29 -26.03
CA SER A 706 -6.38 13.50 -26.75
C SER A 706 -5.47 12.27 -26.79
N GLY A 707 -5.83 11.17 -26.10
CA GLY A 707 -5.01 9.96 -25.99
C GLY A 707 -3.72 10.10 -25.18
N SER A 708 -3.45 11.27 -24.58
CA SER A 708 -2.20 11.59 -23.88
C SER A 708 -2.16 11.15 -22.42
N THR A 709 -3.31 10.85 -21.82
CA THR A 709 -3.43 10.40 -20.43
C THR A 709 -4.24 9.12 -20.36
N ALA A 710 -3.68 8.10 -19.71
CA ALA A 710 -4.36 6.86 -19.38
C ALA A 710 -4.82 6.88 -17.92
N THR A 711 -6.11 6.68 -17.68
CA THR A 711 -6.70 6.58 -16.35
C THR A 711 -6.98 5.12 -16.01
N LEU A 712 -6.43 4.66 -14.90
CA LEU A 712 -6.51 3.27 -14.45
C LEU A 712 -7.68 3.10 -13.47
N HIS A 713 -8.55 2.16 -13.79
CA HIS A 713 -9.74 1.83 -13.00
C HIS A 713 -9.62 0.43 -12.40
N ASN A 714 -10.33 0.20 -11.29
CA ASN A 714 -10.40 -1.12 -10.63
C ASN A 714 -9.00 -1.70 -10.37
N THR A 715 -8.17 -0.95 -9.66
CA THR A 715 -6.74 -1.25 -9.58
C THR A 715 -6.41 -2.17 -8.41
N THR A 716 -5.39 -3.00 -8.60
CA THR A 716 -4.84 -3.93 -7.61
C THR A 716 -3.33 -3.80 -7.58
N LEU A 717 -2.79 -3.36 -6.45
CA LEU A 717 -1.35 -3.34 -6.21
C LEU A 717 -0.89 -4.76 -5.84
N MET A 718 0.05 -5.30 -6.61
CA MET A 718 0.63 -6.61 -6.32
C MET A 718 1.59 -6.50 -5.13
N PRO A 719 1.71 -7.57 -4.31
CA PRO A 719 2.63 -7.55 -3.17
C PRO A 719 4.08 -7.37 -3.61
N SER A 720 4.92 -6.85 -2.72
CA SER A 720 6.34 -6.62 -2.93
C SER A 720 7.19 -7.91 -2.92
N ILE A 721 6.87 -8.86 -3.78
CA ILE A 721 7.61 -10.11 -3.96
C ILE A 721 8.70 -9.89 -5.04
N PRO A 722 9.97 -10.22 -4.77
CA PRO A 722 11.04 -10.17 -5.77
C PRO A 722 10.66 -10.90 -7.06
N GLY A 723 10.73 -10.21 -8.21
CA GLY A 723 10.37 -10.78 -9.50
C GLY A 723 8.87 -11.02 -9.74
N ILE A 724 7.97 -10.43 -8.95
CA ILE A 724 6.52 -10.58 -9.17
C ILE A 724 6.10 -10.16 -10.58
N LEU A 725 6.69 -9.09 -11.12
CA LEU A 725 6.40 -8.63 -12.48
C LEU A 725 6.78 -9.67 -13.54
N PRO A 726 8.06 -10.11 -13.65
CA PRO A 726 8.43 -11.09 -14.66
C PRO A 726 7.72 -12.44 -14.47
N ILE A 727 7.47 -12.89 -13.24
CA ILE A 727 6.68 -14.11 -12.99
C ILE A 727 5.25 -13.97 -13.52
N CYS A 728 4.53 -12.89 -13.19
CA CYS A 728 3.16 -12.67 -13.66
C CYS A 728 3.09 -12.56 -15.19
N ILE A 729 4.09 -11.93 -15.81
CA ILE A 729 4.20 -11.86 -17.27
C ILE A 729 4.37 -13.26 -17.87
N LEU A 730 5.35 -14.03 -17.40
CA LEU A 730 5.60 -15.38 -17.91
C LEU A 730 4.44 -16.34 -17.63
N LEU A 731 3.74 -16.21 -16.51
CA LEU A 731 2.59 -17.08 -16.22
C LEU A 731 1.40 -16.84 -17.16
N PHE A 732 1.13 -15.60 -17.56
CA PHE A 732 -0.15 -15.24 -18.18
C PHE A 732 -0.07 -14.64 -19.59
N CYS A 733 1.13 -14.34 -20.10
CA CYS A 733 1.29 -13.90 -21.49
C CYS A 733 0.92 -15.01 -22.49
N PRO A 734 0.46 -14.65 -23.71
CA PRO A 734 0.15 -15.62 -24.76
C PRO A 734 1.43 -16.21 -25.38
N VAL A 735 2.37 -15.37 -25.82
CA VAL A 735 3.66 -15.79 -26.38
C VAL A 735 4.79 -15.07 -25.65
N ALA A 736 5.88 -15.79 -25.37
CA ALA A 736 7.12 -15.25 -24.80
C ALA A 736 8.35 -15.68 -25.61
N GLU A 737 9.28 -14.74 -25.81
CA GLU A 737 10.63 -14.96 -26.31
C GLU A 737 11.62 -14.48 -25.24
N MET A 738 12.37 -15.41 -24.66
CA MET A 738 13.34 -15.11 -23.62
C MET A 738 14.52 -14.29 -24.19
N ARG A 739 15.10 -13.42 -23.36
CA ARG A 739 16.31 -12.66 -23.68
C ARG A 739 17.49 -13.21 -22.91
N VAL A 740 18.66 -13.25 -23.55
CA VAL A 740 19.92 -13.66 -22.95
C VAL A 740 20.96 -12.54 -23.06
N ASN A 741 21.95 -12.58 -22.18
CA ASN A 741 23.06 -11.64 -22.22
C ASN A 741 23.95 -11.88 -23.47
N LYS A 742 24.87 -10.95 -23.74
CA LYS A 742 25.77 -11.03 -24.91
C LYS A 742 26.60 -12.31 -24.97
N THR A 743 26.90 -12.93 -23.83
CA THR A 743 27.68 -14.18 -23.76
C THR A 743 26.81 -15.43 -23.81
N GLY A 744 25.48 -15.32 -23.77
CA GLY A 744 24.55 -16.44 -23.75
C GLY A 744 24.64 -17.30 -22.48
N THR A 745 25.04 -16.74 -21.34
CA THR A 745 25.28 -17.50 -20.10
C THR A 745 24.10 -17.52 -19.14
N HIS A 746 23.20 -16.54 -19.23
CA HIS A 746 22.00 -16.43 -18.39
C HIS A 746 20.92 -15.56 -19.05
N TYR A 747 19.69 -15.66 -18.55
CA TYR A 747 18.57 -14.85 -19.01
C TYR A 747 18.65 -13.41 -18.50
N THR A 748 18.39 -12.44 -19.36
CA THR A 748 18.38 -11.00 -19.02
C THR A 748 16.98 -10.39 -19.01
N GLY A 749 16.00 -11.07 -19.61
CA GLY A 749 14.65 -10.54 -19.75
C GLY A 749 13.75 -11.41 -20.61
N VAL A 750 12.64 -10.84 -21.04
CA VAL A 750 11.67 -11.48 -21.94
C VAL A 750 10.94 -10.44 -22.78
N LEU A 751 10.68 -10.76 -24.04
CA LEU A 751 9.70 -10.08 -24.90
C LEU A 751 8.42 -10.93 -24.95
N VAL A 752 7.27 -10.33 -24.65
CA VAL A 752 5.96 -10.99 -24.69
C VAL A 752 4.97 -10.24 -25.54
N GLY A 753 3.99 -10.95 -26.08
CA GLY A 753 2.96 -10.39 -26.95
C GLY A 753 2.28 -11.46 -27.79
N LEU A 754 1.81 -11.10 -28.98
CA LEU A 754 1.25 -12.07 -29.93
C LEU A 754 2.30 -12.67 -30.88
N GLY A 755 3.55 -12.23 -30.78
CA GLY A 755 4.64 -12.69 -31.64
C GLY A 755 4.57 -12.11 -33.05
N CYS A 756 5.28 -12.74 -33.98
CA CYS A 756 5.27 -12.41 -35.40
C CYS A 756 4.77 -13.58 -36.25
N ASP A 757 4.28 -13.27 -37.44
CA ASP A 757 3.97 -14.22 -38.50
C ASP A 757 5.28 -14.81 -39.04
N GLU A 758 5.40 -16.14 -39.01
CA GLU A 758 6.61 -16.87 -39.40
C GLU A 758 6.91 -16.79 -40.90
N ARG A 759 5.87 -16.61 -41.74
CA ARG A 759 6.02 -16.54 -43.20
C ARG A 759 6.44 -15.15 -43.66
N THR A 760 5.89 -14.11 -43.04
CA THR A 760 6.11 -12.72 -43.46
C THR A 760 7.13 -11.98 -42.59
N GLY A 761 7.41 -12.48 -41.39
CA GLY A 761 8.24 -11.79 -40.39
C GLY A 761 7.55 -10.58 -39.74
N HIS A 762 6.30 -10.29 -40.09
CA HIS A 762 5.57 -9.15 -39.53
C HIS A 762 5.10 -9.42 -38.10
N VAL A 763 5.37 -8.48 -37.20
CA VAL A 763 4.87 -8.51 -35.82
C VAL A 763 3.35 -8.33 -35.82
N ILE A 764 2.64 -9.20 -35.11
CA ILE A 764 1.16 -9.24 -35.16
C ILE A 764 0.55 -8.06 -34.42
N TYR A 765 1.08 -7.70 -33.24
CA TYR A 765 0.54 -6.59 -32.46
C TYR A 765 1.60 -5.77 -31.71
N PRO A 766 2.49 -5.08 -32.44
CA PRO A 766 3.66 -4.40 -31.86
C PRO A 766 3.32 -3.32 -30.83
N ALA A 767 2.11 -2.74 -30.92
CA ALA A 767 1.66 -1.69 -30.01
C ALA A 767 1.46 -2.17 -28.55
N ASP A 768 1.18 -3.47 -28.36
CA ASP A 768 0.89 -4.11 -27.08
C ASP A 768 1.92 -5.18 -26.69
N ASP A 769 3.03 -5.27 -27.42
CA ASP A 769 4.18 -6.05 -26.99
C ASP A 769 4.78 -5.46 -25.70
N ILE A 770 5.25 -6.32 -24.79
CA ILE A 770 5.89 -5.92 -23.54
C ILE A 770 7.28 -6.55 -23.50
N GLU A 771 8.32 -5.73 -23.33
CA GLU A 771 9.67 -6.21 -23.09
C GLU A 771 10.13 -5.80 -21.69
N VAL A 772 10.57 -6.77 -20.90
CA VAL A 772 11.02 -6.55 -19.51
C VAL A 772 12.40 -7.14 -19.34
N ALA A 773 13.32 -6.33 -18.83
CA ALA A 773 14.59 -6.78 -18.30
C ALA A 773 14.39 -7.23 -16.84
N PHE A 774 14.98 -8.37 -16.46
CA PHE A 774 14.77 -8.94 -15.14
C PHE A 774 15.62 -8.26 -14.08
N ASP A 775 14.99 -7.96 -12.94
CA ASP A 775 15.62 -7.49 -11.70
C ASP A 775 16.03 -8.64 -10.75
N ILE A 776 15.94 -9.87 -11.26
CA ILE A 776 16.20 -11.14 -10.59
C ILE A 776 16.83 -12.13 -11.57
N ASP A 777 17.51 -13.15 -11.06
CA ASP A 777 17.91 -14.29 -11.88
C ASP A 777 16.73 -15.24 -12.08
N VAL A 778 16.23 -15.32 -13.32
CA VAL A 778 15.27 -16.36 -13.75
C VAL A 778 16.08 -17.51 -14.32
N THR A 779 15.88 -18.72 -13.80
CA THR A 779 16.62 -19.92 -14.20
C THR A 779 15.83 -20.80 -15.17
N GLN A 780 16.48 -21.80 -15.76
CA GLN A 780 15.78 -22.82 -16.55
C GLN A 780 14.82 -23.64 -15.68
N GLU A 781 15.12 -23.87 -14.39
CA GLU A 781 14.22 -24.54 -13.45
C GLU A 781 12.95 -23.74 -13.21
N ASP A 782 13.06 -22.42 -13.08
CA ASP A 782 11.89 -21.52 -12.99
C ASP A 782 11.02 -21.65 -14.25
N LEU A 783 11.62 -21.66 -15.44
CA LEU A 783 10.89 -21.78 -16.70
C LEU A 783 10.18 -23.14 -16.83
N MET A 784 10.83 -24.23 -16.39
CA MET A 784 10.19 -25.56 -16.32
C MET A 784 9.00 -25.56 -15.35
N LEU A 785 9.13 -24.93 -14.19
CA LEU A 785 8.04 -24.80 -13.22
C LEU A 785 6.89 -23.94 -13.77
N ILE A 786 7.20 -22.85 -14.45
CA ILE A 786 6.22 -22.00 -15.15
C ILE A 786 5.48 -22.80 -16.21
N ASN A 787 6.18 -23.56 -17.04
CA ASN A 787 5.56 -24.41 -18.06
C ASN A 787 4.69 -25.51 -17.44
N LYS A 788 5.11 -26.11 -16.32
CA LYS A 788 4.28 -27.04 -15.55
C LYS A 788 3.00 -26.38 -15.05
N ILE A 789 3.07 -25.15 -14.54
CA ILE A 789 1.90 -24.37 -14.11
C ILE A 789 0.99 -24.09 -15.31
N ARG A 790 1.52 -23.60 -16.43
CA ARG A 790 0.75 -23.30 -17.66
C ARG A 790 0.08 -24.55 -18.24
N PHE A 791 0.78 -25.68 -18.25
CA PHE A 791 0.20 -26.97 -18.62
C PHE A 791 -1.02 -27.30 -17.74
N LEU A 792 -0.87 -27.20 -16.41
CA LEU A 792 -1.98 -27.45 -15.49
C LEU A 792 -3.14 -26.45 -15.62
N LEU A 793 -2.87 -25.19 -16.00
CA LEU A 793 -3.92 -24.21 -16.32
C LEU A 793 -4.79 -24.71 -17.48
N ASN A 794 -4.17 -25.22 -18.56
CA ASN A 794 -4.89 -25.76 -19.71
C ASN A 794 -5.64 -27.05 -19.35
N VAL A 795 -5.03 -27.97 -18.60
CA VAL A 795 -5.68 -29.21 -18.15
C VAL A 795 -6.96 -28.91 -17.38
N VAL A 796 -6.92 -28.00 -16.40
CA VAL A 796 -8.11 -27.64 -15.62
C VAL A 796 -9.15 -26.89 -16.46
N LEU A 797 -8.71 -26.11 -17.45
CA LEU A 797 -9.59 -25.39 -18.36
C LEU A 797 -10.35 -26.34 -19.30
N GLU A 798 -9.66 -27.29 -19.94
CA GLU A 798 -10.22 -28.16 -20.99
C GLU A 798 -11.00 -29.35 -20.42
N GLU A 799 -10.60 -29.89 -19.27
CA GLU A 799 -11.20 -31.11 -18.71
C GLU A 799 -12.39 -30.84 -17.77
N ALA A 800 -12.89 -29.59 -17.70
CA ALA A 800 -14.04 -29.21 -16.86
C ALA A 800 -15.34 -30.00 -17.17
N GLU A 801 -15.42 -30.65 -18.34
CA GLU A 801 -16.56 -31.50 -18.72
C GLU A 801 -16.46 -32.98 -18.28
N TYR A 802 -15.26 -33.48 -17.93
CA TYR A 802 -14.96 -34.93 -17.84
C TYR A 802 -14.27 -35.39 -16.55
N ILE A 803 -13.69 -34.51 -15.72
CA ILE A 803 -13.02 -34.91 -14.47
C ILE A 803 -14.03 -35.12 -13.33
N PRO A 804 -13.95 -36.22 -12.54
CA PRO A 804 -14.66 -36.34 -11.28
C PRO A 804 -14.28 -35.22 -10.29
N GLY A 805 -15.26 -34.61 -9.61
CA GLY A 805 -15.03 -33.41 -8.78
C GLY A 805 -13.90 -33.51 -7.74
N ALA A 806 -13.60 -34.69 -7.22
CA ALA A 806 -12.49 -34.92 -6.28
C ALA A 806 -11.10 -34.71 -6.92
N THR A 807 -10.94 -35.12 -8.18
CA THR A 807 -9.68 -34.96 -8.92
C THR A 807 -9.48 -33.51 -9.36
N LEU A 808 -10.55 -32.78 -9.68
CA LEU A 808 -10.47 -31.34 -9.94
C LEU A 808 -9.95 -30.57 -8.71
N ILE A 809 -10.47 -30.88 -7.53
CA ILE A 809 -10.05 -30.24 -6.26
C ILE A 809 -8.56 -30.50 -5.98
N SER A 810 -8.08 -31.73 -6.18
CA SER A 810 -6.67 -32.06 -5.95
C SER A 810 -5.75 -31.36 -6.94
N THR A 811 -6.14 -31.27 -8.21
CA THR A 811 -5.39 -30.54 -9.26
C THR A 811 -5.35 -29.03 -8.98
N GLN A 812 -6.49 -28.41 -8.62
CA GLN A 812 -6.54 -27.00 -8.20
C GLN A 812 -5.62 -26.72 -7.01
N LYS A 813 -5.63 -27.61 -6.00
CA LYS A 813 -4.76 -27.49 -4.83
C LYS A 813 -3.28 -27.59 -5.21
N ASN A 814 -2.91 -28.55 -6.05
CA ASN A 814 -1.55 -28.70 -6.56
C ASN A 814 -1.11 -27.45 -7.34
N LEU A 815 -1.95 -26.95 -8.24
CA LEU A 815 -1.69 -25.73 -9.00
C LEU A 815 -1.42 -24.51 -8.10
N ARG A 816 -2.26 -24.30 -7.07
CA ARG A 816 -2.06 -23.24 -6.08
C ARG A 816 -0.73 -23.39 -5.36
N GLN A 817 -0.38 -24.61 -4.94
CA GLN A 817 0.90 -24.89 -4.26
C GLN A 817 2.11 -24.61 -5.16
N LEU A 818 2.04 -24.93 -6.45
CA LEU A 818 3.12 -24.64 -7.40
C LEU A 818 3.29 -23.13 -7.62
N ILE A 819 2.20 -22.37 -7.73
CA ILE A 819 2.25 -20.90 -7.84
C ILE A 819 2.86 -20.29 -6.56
N LEU A 820 2.38 -20.71 -5.39
CA LEU A 820 2.91 -20.20 -4.12
C LEU A 820 4.40 -20.55 -3.95
N ARG A 821 4.79 -21.78 -4.29
CA ARG A 821 6.20 -22.19 -4.28
C ARG A 821 7.06 -21.30 -5.18
N LEU A 822 6.62 -21.02 -6.42
CA LEU A 822 7.34 -20.15 -7.35
C LEU A 822 7.51 -18.72 -6.81
N LEU A 823 6.52 -18.21 -6.07
CA LEU A 823 6.55 -16.87 -5.48
C LEU A 823 7.34 -16.79 -4.16
N ASP A 824 7.47 -17.90 -3.43
CA ASP A 824 8.20 -17.98 -2.16
C ASP A 824 9.71 -18.20 -2.35
N GLU A 825 10.18 -18.44 -3.58
CA GLU A 825 11.61 -18.61 -3.89
C GLU A 825 12.43 -17.36 -3.48
N LYS A 826 13.59 -17.60 -2.85
CA LYS A 826 14.47 -16.51 -2.40
C LYS A 826 15.32 -16.00 -3.56
N ARG A 827 15.02 -14.79 -4.02
CA ARG A 827 15.72 -14.15 -5.15
C ARG A 827 16.46 -12.90 -4.70
N GLY A 828 17.72 -12.78 -5.14
CA GLY A 828 18.52 -11.57 -4.97
C GLY A 828 18.14 -10.51 -6.00
N TYR A 829 18.36 -9.25 -5.66
CA TYR A 829 18.30 -8.17 -6.64
C TYR A 829 19.48 -8.26 -7.59
N LYS A 830 19.18 -8.09 -8.87
CA LYS A 830 20.15 -7.91 -9.94
C LYS A 830 19.81 -6.62 -10.69
N GLU A 831 20.82 -5.86 -11.08
CA GLU A 831 20.61 -4.71 -11.94
C GLU A 831 20.06 -5.16 -13.31
N PRO A 832 18.91 -4.63 -13.76
CA PRO A 832 18.32 -5.03 -15.03
C PRO A 832 19.24 -4.76 -16.22
N GLU A 833 19.41 -5.74 -17.09
CA GLU A 833 20.23 -5.64 -18.31
C GLU A 833 19.32 -5.53 -19.55
N PRO A 834 19.12 -4.33 -20.13
CA PRO A 834 18.29 -4.18 -21.33
C PRO A 834 18.85 -4.96 -22.52
N TYR A 835 17.95 -5.54 -23.30
CA TYR A 835 18.35 -6.26 -24.51
C TYR A 835 18.81 -5.28 -25.61
N PRO A 836 19.91 -5.55 -26.33
CA PRO A 836 20.46 -4.61 -27.32
C PRO A 836 19.55 -4.29 -28.51
N PHE A 837 18.62 -5.19 -28.85
CA PHE A 837 17.69 -5.03 -29.97
C PHE A 837 16.24 -5.07 -29.47
N PRO A 838 15.77 -3.99 -28.83
CA PRO A 838 14.50 -4.00 -28.12
C PRO A 838 13.33 -4.23 -29.08
N TYR A 839 12.29 -4.90 -28.59
CA TYR A 839 11.04 -5.22 -29.29
C TYR A 839 11.19 -5.98 -30.61
N CYS A 840 12.34 -6.61 -30.85
CA CYS A 840 12.56 -7.43 -32.02
C CYS A 840 12.32 -8.92 -31.71
N TRP A 841 11.34 -9.52 -32.38
CA TRP A 841 11.07 -10.97 -32.33
C TRP A 841 12.05 -11.77 -33.19
N ASN A 842 12.10 -13.09 -32.96
CA ASN A 842 12.89 -14.09 -33.67
C ASN A 842 14.39 -13.78 -33.70
N LYS A 843 14.97 -13.34 -32.57
CA LYS A 843 16.42 -13.07 -32.47
C LYS A 843 17.24 -14.24 -31.95
N VAL A 844 16.58 -15.31 -31.49
CA VAL A 844 17.22 -16.54 -31.04
C VAL A 844 17.27 -17.55 -32.19
N SER A 845 18.41 -18.22 -32.38
CA SER A 845 18.55 -19.26 -33.41
C SER A 845 17.70 -20.49 -33.05
N GLN A 846 17.16 -21.18 -34.05
CA GLN A 846 16.34 -22.38 -33.80
C GLN A 846 17.13 -23.51 -33.12
N GLU A 847 18.44 -23.59 -33.35
CA GLU A 847 19.32 -24.59 -32.73
C GLU A 847 19.54 -24.35 -31.23
N ASP A 848 19.40 -23.10 -30.79
CA ASP A 848 19.55 -22.72 -29.38
C ASP A 848 18.22 -22.82 -28.60
N LEU A 849 17.09 -23.08 -29.26
CA LEU A 849 15.79 -23.16 -28.60
C LEU A 849 15.59 -24.49 -27.89
N LEU A 850 15.15 -24.42 -26.63
CA LEU A 850 14.75 -25.58 -25.84
C LEU A 850 13.23 -25.68 -25.83
N TYR A 851 12.71 -26.77 -26.41
CA TYR A 851 11.29 -27.03 -26.45
C TYR A 851 10.81 -27.67 -25.14
N PRO A 852 9.60 -27.33 -24.66
CA PRO A 852 9.04 -27.95 -23.48
C PRO A 852 8.79 -29.45 -23.71
N GLU A 853 9.27 -30.29 -22.78
CA GLU A 853 9.01 -31.73 -22.82
C GLU A 853 7.55 -32.02 -22.41
N VAL A 854 6.72 -32.46 -23.36
CA VAL A 854 5.35 -32.91 -23.08
C VAL A 854 5.15 -34.28 -23.72
N GLY A 855 4.67 -35.26 -22.94
CA GLY A 855 4.40 -36.63 -23.41
C GLY A 855 3.17 -36.79 -24.32
N GLY A 856 2.88 -35.80 -25.17
CA GLY A 856 1.72 -35.74 -26.08
C GLY A 856 2.03 -34.96 -27.37
N ALA A 857 1.08 -34.94 -28.32
CA ALA A 857 1.28 -34.30 -29.63
C ALA A 857 1.45 -32.77 -29.49
N LEU A 858 2.59 -32.26 -29.97
CA LEU A 858 2.98 -30.84 -29.91
C LEU A 858 1.97 -29.89 -30.59
N ASP A 859 1.18 -30.39 -31.55
CA ASP A 859 0.23 -29.59 -32.35
C ASP A 859 -1.00 -29.06 -31.59
N ASP A 860 -1.34 -29.66 -30.45
CA ASP A 860 -2.47 -29.19 -29.62
C ASP A 860 -2.06 -28.09 -28.62
N ILE A 861 -0.77 -27.94 -28.34
CA ILE A 861 -0.25 -27.01 -27.32
C ILE A 861 -0.27 -25.56 -27.81
N GLU A 862 -0.02 -25.32 -29.11
CA GLU A 862 -0.05 -23.97 -29.70
C GLU A 862 -1.47 -23.43 -29.89
N LYS A 863 -2.50 -24.28 -29.78
CA LYS A 863 -3.92 -23.92 -29.84
C LYS A 863 -4.53 -23.62 -28.46
N SER A 864 -3.78 -23.85 -27.40
CA SER A 864 -4.25 -23.69 -26.01
C SER A 864 -4.34 -22.21 -25.59
N ALA A 865 -5.11 -21.93 -24.54
CA ALA A 865 -5.23 -20.58 -23.99
C ALA A 865 -3.92 -20.10 -23.31
N PHE A 866 -3.10 -21.03 -22.82
CA PHE A 866 -1.80 -20.77 -22.20
C PHE A 866 -0.69 -21.61 -22.86
N PRO A 867 -0.20 -21.22 -24.06
CA PRO A 867 0.85 -21.96 -24.78
C PRO A 867 2.13 -22.12 -23.96
N LEU A 868 2.85 -23.23 -24.07
CA LEU A 868 4.08 -23.41 -23.30
C LEU A 868 5.24 -22.59 -23.88
N HIS A 869 6.13 -22.11 -23.00
CA HIS A 869 7.26 -21.27 -23.38
C HIS A 869 8.44 -22.09 -23.86
N ARG A 870 9.13 -21.56 -24.87
CA ARG A 870 10.41 -22.09 -25.34
C ARG A 870 11.53 -21.48 -24.49
N GLY A 871 12.44 -22.32 -24.01
CA GLY A 871 13.66 -21.90 -23.32
C GLY A 871 14.80 -21.64 -24.31
N ILE A 872 15.96 -21.24 -23.79
CA ILE A 872 17.20 -21.05 -24.56
C ILE A 872 18.29 -21.89 -23.92
N CYS A 873 19.04 -22.62 -24.74
CA CYS A 873 20.22 -23.36 -24.32
C CYS A 873 21.32 -22.39 -23.91
N LEU A 874 21.56 -22.25 -22.61
CA LEU A 874 22.60 -21.35 -22.09
C LEU A 874 23.97 -22.02 -22.23
N ARG A 875 24.97 -21.27 -22.70
CA ARG A 875 26.35 -21.75 -22.89
C ARG A 875 27.00 -22.27 -21.61
N SER A 876 26.55 -21.78 -20.45
CA SER A 876 27.00 -22.24 -19.13
C SER A 876 26.65 -23.70 -18.84
N HIS A 877 25.61 -24.26 -19.48
CA HIS A 877 25.24 -25.68 -19.36
C HIS A 877 26.09 -26.58 -20.26
N ILE A 878 26.49 -26.09 -21.44
CA ILE A 878 27.33 -26.83 -22.40
C ILE A 878 28.73 -27.11 -21.80
N MET A 879 29.28 -26.17 -21.02
CA MET A 879 30.60 -26.30 -20.38
C MET A 879 30.61 -27.18 -19.10
N LYS A 880 29.45 -27.56 -18.54
CA LYS A 880 29.38 -28.48 -17.38
C LYS A 880 29.18 -29.95 -17.79
N SER A 881 28.79 -30.20 -19.04
CA SER A 881 28.58 -31.53 -19.63
C SER A 881 29.75 -32.00 -20.51
N SER A 882 30.80 -31.18 -20.65
CA SER A 882 32.09 -31.52 -21.26
C SER A 882 33.16 -31.59 -20.18
#